data_AF-A0A2A3T4G8-F1
#
_entry.id   AF-A0A2A3T4G8-F1
#
_cell.length_a   1.000
_cell.length_b   1.000
_cell.length_c   1.000
_cell.angle_alpha   90.00
_cell.angle_beta   90.00
_cell.angle_gamma   90.00
#
_symmetry.space_group_name_H-M   'P 1'
#
loop_
_entity.id
_entity.type
_entity.pdbx_description
1 polymer ?
#
loop_
_entity_poly.entity_id
_entity_poly.type
_entity_poly.pdbx_seq_one_letter_code
_entity_poly.pdbx_strand_id
1 'polypeptide(L)'
;MGMDKVVGVELSHRFAPIAVRERLALNKEQTITALQELKKSYEEVFIISTCNRLSIYAFGKSHNEILNYFDQFGNYRQYLSILPDSEIAIRNLFSTAAGLESQAIGEHQITGQIRDGLNLGREQKTIGPVLDELIRQSLHTGKRVRLETNIGKYSASLATVGFELINKHDFEISETTFLVIGTGNMANLVTTVLDRTKIKKLYVASHDFERAKEMAKEWNGEPVDMENMHQALSEAGVIIGGTQGEINLLHEETMAESKCPRANFALQTGGPKLFIDFGVPRNFNPSLKEDSNITLYDLDDIKKITYDGLLKRYDEIPQARKIVNEELDWLMIWLRNRKVAPVIEAYWNNLEKIKEDELKWLLPKLENVDEHTKELLQRFTHRLIRKISNPTIEGIKSIAQNLHEQDNPINTAKHILDLEGVDIFVPKKKIIVGTRGSKLALTQTNWIIDQLNKIEPDYEFETKIIRTSGDDGKIDVVGAFTSALQRSMLAGEIDLAIHSYKDIPTEEVLGLRVIPVTERKDVRDVLISKSGEKLIDLPRGAVIGTGSLRRSVQLQQIRPDLEYKFIQGNVDSRIHKMETEGYDAIVLAATGLEKMNMLDQATEIFEIDVMVPAVGQAILGIELIDKDGYILDLVKQLKHEPTKNAADAERAFLIALGGGCNTPIAAYAQATETEITIQGIYASEDGIHFEKATISGKVGDKKTLARKLATQLKDKIEQKLNKNKIVATT
;
A
#
# COMPACT_ATOMS: atom_id res chain seq x y z
N MET A 1 20.00 -28.03 -6.45
CA MET A 1 19.07 -28.30 -5.33
C MET A 1 18.92 -27.00 -4.55
N GLY A 2 17.71 -26.43 -4.48
CA GLY A 2 17.48 -25.16 -3.78
C GLY A 2 17.62 -25.32 -2.27
N MET A 3 18.28 -24.36 -1.62
CA MET A 3 18.38 -24.28 -0.15
C MET A 3 17.04 -23.86 0.47
N ASP A 4 16.80 -24.26 1.72
CA ASP A 4 15.62 -23.85 2.46
C ASP A 4 15.63 -22.35 2.78
N LYS A 5 14.46 -21.75 2.65
CA LYS A 5 14.18 -20.33 2.81
C LYS A 5 12.80 -20.14 3.43
N VAL A 6 12.56 -18.96 3.98
CA VAL A 6 11.21 -18.58 4.40
C VAL A 6 10.46 -18.21 3.12
N VAL A 7 9.27 -18.77 2.94
CA VAL A 7 8.38 -18.48 1.81
C VAL A 7 6.98 -18.25 2.34
N GLY A 8 6.11 -17.68 1.53
CA GLY A 8 4.71 -17.57 1.87
C GLY A 8 3.81 -17.25 0.69
N VAL A 9 2.52 -17.35 0.94
CA VAL A 9 1.46 -16.89 0.04
C VAL A 9 0.40 -16.22 0.90
N GLU A 10 -0.05 -15.05 0.48
CA GLU A 10 -1.06 -14.26 1.17
C GLU A 10 -2.24 -13.97 0.23
N LEU A 11 -3.45 -14.13 0.76
CA LEU A 11 -4.66 -13.53 0.22
C LEU A 11 -5.14 -12.46 1.21
N SER A 12 -5.25 -11.21 0.79
CA SER A 12 -5.65 -10.11 1.66
C SER A 12 -6.63 -9.15 0.99
N HIS A 13 -7.25 -8.28 1.78
CA HIS A 13 -8.19 -7.25 1.31
C HIS A 13 -7.62 -6.33 0.23
N ARG A 14 -6.28 -6.25 0.09
CA ARG A 14 -5.59 -5.44 -0.92
C ARG A 14 -5.86 -5.95 -2.34
N PHE A 15 -5.95 -7.26 -2.50
CA PHE A 15 -6.03 -7.90 -3.81
C PHE A 15 -7.33 -8.68 -3.99
N ALA A 16 -8.01 -9.06 -2.90
CA ALA A 16 -9.19 -9.92 -2.94
C ALA A 16 -10.48 -9.20 -2.46
N PRO A 17 -11.57 -9.23 -3.26
CA PRO A 17 -12.90 -8.79 -2.83
C PRO A 17 -13.40 -9.55 -1.59
N ILE A 18 -14.30 -8.93 -0.82
CA ILE A 18 -14.82 -9.52 0.43
C ILE A 18 -15.42 -10.92 0.24
N ALA A 19 -16.19 -11.12 -0.84
CA ALA A 19 -16.80 -12.41 -1.17
C ALA A 19 -15.78 -13.54 -1.43
N VAL A 20 -14.56 -13.20 -1.86
CA VAL A 20 -13.46 -14.16 -2.03
C VAL A 20 -12.81 -14.44 -0.67
N ARG A 21 -12.61 -13.40 0.14
CA ARG A 21 -12.01 -13.52 1.48
C ARG A 21 -12.84 -14.36 2.43
N GLU A 22 -14.15 -14.16 2.46
CA GLU A 22 -15.07 -14.91 3.32
C GLU A 22 -15.05 -16.42 3.03
N ARG A 23 -14.89 -16.81 1.77
CA ARG A 23 -14.81 -18.21 1.35
C ARG A 23 -13.51 -18.91 1.75
N LEU A 24 -12.45 -18.13 1.93
CA LEU A 24 -11.09 -18.62 2.21
C LEU A 24 -10.68 -18.41 3.68
N ALA A 25 -11.46 -17.68 4.46
CA ALA A 25 -11.22 -17.52 5.89
C ALA A 25 -11.37 -18.87 6.60
N LEU A 26 -10.31 -19.34 7.24
CA LEU A 26 -10.28 -20.61 7.96
C LEU A 26 -10.71 -20.40 9.41
N ASN A 27 -11.58 -21.28 9.91
CA ASN A 27 -11.84 -21.41 11.34
C ASN A 27 -10.68 -22.15 12.05
N LYS A 28 -10.76 -22.31 13.37
CA LYS A 28 -9.69 -22.93 14.17
C LYS A 28 -9.39 -24.38 13.76
N GLU A 29 -10.41 -25.21 13.53
CA GLU A 29 -10.24 -26.62 13.15
C GLU A 29 -9.65 -26.76 11.74
N GLN A 30 -10.14 -25.95 10.81
CA GLN A 30 -9.61 -25.87 9.44
C GLN A 30 -8.15 -25.40 9.45
N THR A 31 -7.80 -24.42 10.30
CA THR A 31 -6.42 -23.94 10.46
C THR A 31 -5.50 -25.05 10.98
N ILE A 32 -5.94 -25.85 11.95
CA ILE A 32 -5.17 -27.00 12.45
C ILE A 32 -4.94 -28.04 11.34
N THR A 33 -5.99 -28.33 10.57
CA THR A 33 -5.91 -29.29 9.44
C THR A 33 -4.90 -28.81 8.40
N ALA A 34 -4.97 -27.53 8.02
CA ALA A 34 -4.06 -26.90 7.06
C ALA A 34 -2.60 -26.91 7.56
N LEU A 35 -2.38 -26.60 8.84
CA LEU A 35 -1.07 -26.66 9.48
C LEU A 35 -0.47 -28.07 9.38
N GLN A 36 -1.25 -29.11 9.69
CA GLN A 36 -0.79 -30.50 9.64
C GLN A 36 -0.56 -31.01 8.22
N GLU A 37 -1.37 -30.59 7.25
CA GLU A 37 -1.20 -30.92 5.84
C GLU A 37 0.11 -30.33 5.28
N LEU A 38 0.27 -29.02 5.41
CA LEU A 38 1.43 -28.30 4.88
C LEU A 38 2.73 -28.72 5.59
N LYS A 39 2.66 -29.08 6.88
CA LYS A 39 3.81 -29.55 7.65
C LYS A 39 4.45 -30.82 7.07
N LYS A 40 3.74 -31.60 6.24
CA LYS A 40 4.31 -32.76 5.53
C LYS A 40 5.33 -32.35 4.46
N SER A 41 5.18 -31.16 3.90
CA SER A 41 6.01 -30.64 2.81
C SER A 41 7.04 -29.61 3.27
N TYR A 42 6.93 -29.09 4.50
CA TYR A 42 7.75 -28.02 5.03
C TYR A 42 8.36 -28.34 6.41
N GLU A 43 9.54 -27.79 6.69
CA GLU A 43 10.19 -27.94 7.99
C GLU A 43 9.48 -27.15 9.08
N GLU A 44 8.86 -26.02 8.75
CA GLU A 44 8.09 -25.20 9.67
C GLU A 44 6.95 -24.54 8.91
N VAL A 45 5.78 -24.37 9.54
CA VAL A 45 4.60 -23.74 8.94
C VAL A 45 3.91 -22.83 9.96
N PHE A 46 3.46 -21.67 9.50
CA PHE A 46 2.72 -20.69 10.27
C PHE A 46 1.57 -20.11 9.43
N ILE A 47 0.38 -19.97 10.04
CA ILE A 47 -0.82 -19.48 9.37
C ILE A 47 -1.43 -18.33 10.18
N ILE A 48 -1.79 -17.26 9.47
CA ILE A 48 -2.62 -16.16 9.98
C ILE A 48 -3.95 -16.21 9.22
N SER A 49 -5.05 -16.49 9.91
CA SER A 49 -6.40 -16.50 9.33
C SER A 49 -7.28 -15.45 10.03
N THR A 50 -7.83 -14.52 9.26
CA THR A 50 -8.71 -13.44 9.73
C THR A 50 -9.78 -13.15 8.68
N CYS A 51 -10.78 -12.33 9.00
CA CYS A 51 -11.76 -11.86 8.02
C CYS A 51 -11.13 -11.03 6.88
N ASN A 52 -9.93 -10.49 7.09
CA ASN A 52 -9.25 -9.60 6.15
C ASN A 52 -8.04 -10.22 5.44
N ARG A 53 -7.55 -11.38 5.91
CA ARG A 53 -6.44 -12.09 5.28
C ARG A 53 -6.39 -13.57 5.62
N LEU A 54 -5.84 -14.34 4.69
CA LEU A 54 -5.27 -15.65 4.93
C LEU A 54 -3.82 -15.61 4.45
N SER A 55 -2.87 -15.65 5.40
CA SER A 55 -1.44 -15.60 5.12
C SER A 55 -0.80 -16.89 5.61
N ILE A 56 -0.11 -17.60 4.72
CA ILE A 56 0.57 -18.86 5.02
C ILE A 56 2.06 -18.64 4.79
N TYR A 57 2.86 -18.92 5.81
CA TYR A 57 4.31 -18.85 5.80
C TYR A 57 4.89 -20.23 6.08
N ALA A 58 5.98 -20.57 5.42
CA ALA A 58 6.66 -21.84 5.63
C ALA A 58 8.18 -21.70 5.49
N PHE A 59 8.91 -22.58 6.17
CA PHE A 59 10.34 -22.77 5.94
C PHE A 59 10.58 -24.01 5.08
N GLY A 60 11.12 -23.82 3.88
CA GLY A 60 11.41 -24.89 2.93
C GLY A 60 11.89 -24.39 1.57
N LYS A 61 11.83 -25.25 0.55
CA LYS A 61 12.48 -24.99 -0.76
C LYS A 61 11.71 -24.02 -1.67
N SER A 62 10.39 -24.08 -1.69
CA SER A 62 9.54 -23.32 -2.63
C SER A 62 8.15 -23.07 -2.05
N HIS A 63 7.41 -22.10 -2.57
CA HIS A 63 6.03 -21.80 -2.16
C HIS A 63 4.98 -22.67 -2.88
N ASN A 64 5.39 -23.62 -3.73
CA ASN A 64 4.49 -24.36 -4.62
C ASN A 64 3.42 -25.16 -3.88
N GLU A 65 3.77 -25.83 -2.77
CA GLU A 65 2.77 -26.59 -2.01
C GLU A 65 1.76 -25.69 -1.31
N ILE A 66 2.12 -24.43 -1.03
CA ILE A 66 1.16 -23.46 -0.51
C ILE A 66 0.20 -23.05 -1.65
N LEU A 67 0.70 -22.83 -2.87
CA LEU A 67 -0.16 -22.56 -4.02
C LEU A 67 -1.10 -23.74 -4.34
N ASN A 68 -0.58 -24.97 -4.30
CA ASN A 68 -1.39 -26.17 -4.49
C ASN A 68 -2.51 -26.27 -3.46
N TYR A 69 -2.24 -25.90 -2.20
CA TYR A 69 -3.26 -25.81 -1.16
C TYR A 69 -4.33 -24.76 -1.49
N PHE A 70 -3.95 -23.58 -1.98
CA PHE A 70 -4.91 -22.56 -2.42
C PHE A 70 -5.73 -23.00 -3.64
N ASP A 71 -5.14 -23.76 -4.57
CA ASP A 71 -5.83 -24.26 -5.76
C ASP A 71 -6.98 -25.24 -5.42
N GLN A 72 -6.94 -25.89 -4.25
CA GLN A 72 -8.03 -26.76 -3.76
C GLN A 72 -9.34 -26.00 -3.56
N PHE A 73 -9.27 -24.70 -3.28
CA PHE A 73 -10.46 -23.85 -3.08
C PHE A 73 -11.03 -23.29 -4.38
N GLY A 74 -10.30 -23.40 -5.50
CA GLY A 74 -10.66 -22.88 -6.82
C GLY A 74 -9.57 -22.01 -7.45
N ASN A 75 -9.86 -21.41 -8.60
CA ASN A 75 -8.90 -20.56 -9.32
C ASN A 75 -8.85 -19.14 -8.74
N TYR A 76 -8.15 -18.97 -7.62
CA TYR A 76 -7.96 -17.67 -6.96
C TYR A 76 -6.56 -17.07 -7.16
N ARG A 77 -5.73 -17.67 -8.03
CA ARG A 77 -4.33 -17.25 -8.24
C ARG A 77 -4.16 -15.77 -8.57
N GLN A 78 -5.15 -15.15 -9.22
CA GLN A 78 -5.13 -13.72 -9.55
C GLN A 78 -5.20 -12.80 -8.32
N TYR A 79 -5.66 -13.30 -7.17
CA TYR A 79 -5.81 -12.58 -5.91
C TYR A 79 -4.72 -12.89 -4.88
N LEU A 80 -3.81 -13.82 -5.20
CA LEU A 80 -2.74 -14.25 -4.29
C LEU A 80 -1.49 -13.37 -4.46
N SER A 81 -0.95 -12.92 -3.33
CA SER A 81 0.39 -12.35 -3.22
C SER A 81 1.38 -13.48 -2.94
N ILE A 82 2.31 -13.69 -3.85
CA ILE A 82 3.35 -14.70 -3.72
C ILE A 82 4.54 -14.06 -3.00
N LEU A 83 5.05 -14.74 -1.96
CA LEU A 83 6.21 -14.33 -1.16
C LEU A 83 7.30 -15.40 -1.36
N PRO A 84 8.05 -15.36 -2.47
CA PRO A 84 8.82 -16.51 -2.95
C PRO A 84 10.20 -16.65 -2.32
N ASP A 85 10.65 -15.66 -1.55
CA ASP A 85 11.91 -15.70 -0.81
C ASP A 85 11.79 -15.13 0.61
N SER A 86 12.85 -15.33 1.39
CA SER A 86 12.88 -14.96 2.80
C SER A 86 12.68 -13.47 3.00
N GLU A 87 13.30 -12.64 2.16
CA GLU A 87 13.27 -11.20 2.36
C GLU A 87 11.86 -10.65 2.17
N ILE A 88 11.20 -11.06 1.08
CA ILE A 88 9.82 -10.68 0.77
C ILE A 88 8.85 -11.21 1.84
N ALA A 89 9.01 -12.48 2.24
CA ALA A 89 8.15 -13.09 3.24
C ALA A 89 8.29 -12.43 4.62
N ILE A 90 9.52 -12.19 5.08
CA ILE A 90 9.79 -11.52 6.37
C ILE A 90 9.24 -10.09 6.34
N ARG A 91 9.49 -9.34 5.26
CA ARG A 91 8.99 -7.98 5.08
C ARG A 91 7.47 -7.94 5.16
N ASN A 92 6.76 -8.86 4.51
CA ASN A 92 5.29 -8.96 4.59
C ASN A 92 4.80 -9.18 6.01
N LEU A 93 5.42 -10.09 6.75
CA LEU A 93 5.03 -10.34 8.13
C LEU A 93 5.32 -9.12 9.03
N PHE A 94 6.45 -8.45 8.85
CA PHE A 94 6.83 -7.27 9.62
C PHE A 94 5.93 -6.07 9.32
N SER A 95 5.66 -5.80 8.03
CA SER A 95 4.72 -4.75 7.61
C SER A 95 3.29 -5.04 8.09
N THR A 96 2.89 -6.32 8.09
CA THR A 96 1.61 -6.76 8.64
C THR A 96 1.53 -6.53 10.15
N ALA A 97 2.56 -6.91 10.90
CA ALA A 97 2.62 -6.67 12.34
C ALA A 97 2.67 -5.18 12.70
N ALA A 98 3.31 -4.37 11.86
CA ALA A 98 3.32 -2.91 11.96
C ALA A 98 1.98 -2.24 11.62
N GLY A 99 1.01 -3.00 11.08
CA GLY A 99 -0.29 -2.48 10.67
C GLY A 99 -0.24 -1.64 9.38
N LEU A 100 0.86 -1.69 8.63
CA LEU A 100 1.00 -1.04 7.32
C LEU A 100 0.16 -1.73 6.25
N GLU A 101 -0.09 -3.03 6.44
CA GLU A 101 -0.86 -3.87 5.51
C GLU A 101 -2.31 -4.06 5.96
N SER A 102 -2.84 -3.23 6.86
CA SER A 102 -4.22 -3.32 7.38
C SER A 102 -5.17 -2.37 6.65
N GLN A 103 -6.45 -2.75 6.54
CA GLN A 103 -7.47 -1.96 5.83
C GLN A 103 -7.65 -0.57 6.45
N ALA A 104 -7.52 -0.46 7.78
CA ALA A 104 -7.18 0.79 8.42
C ALA A 104 -5.72 0.71 8.92
N ILE A 105 -4.85 1.51 8.30
CA ILE A 105 -3.42 1.59 8.65
C ILE A 105 -3.28 1.92 10.14
N GLY A 106 -2.56 1.08 10.89
CA GLY A 106 -2.32 1.22 12.33
C GLY A 106 -3.28 0.48 13.26
N GLU A 107 -4.12 -0.44 12.77
CA GLU A 107 -4.99 -1.27 13.61
C GLU A 107 -4.23 -2.23 14.55
N HIS A 108 -4.74 -2.39 15.78
CA HIS A 108 -4.07 -3.10 16.88
C HIS A 108 -4.36 -4.61 16.93
N GLN A 109 -5.43 -5.06 16.27
CA GLN A 109 -5.93 -6.42 16.38
C GLN A 109 -5.00 -7.45 15.71
N ILE A 110 -4.28 -7.06 14.65
CA ILE A 110 -3.42 -7.97 13.89
C ILE A 110 -2.24 -8.53 14.72
N THR A 111 -1.67 -7.74 15.62
CA THR A 111 -0.61 -8.21 16.53
C THR A 111 -1.11 -9.26 17.53
N GLY A 112 -2.38 -9.17 17.93
CA GLY A 112 -3.03 -10.21 18.73
C GLY A 112 -3.18 -11.49 17.92
N GLN A 113 -3.70 -11.37 16.70
CA GLN A 113 -3.93 -12.51 15.79
C GLN A 113 -2.62 -13.23 15.42
N ILE A 114 -1.52 -12.50 15.20
CA ILE A 114 -0.18 -13.09 14.96
C ILE A 114 0.26 -13.91 16.19
N ARG A 115 0.02 -13.40 17.41
CA ARG A 115 0.35 -14.11 18.65
C ARG A 115 -0.51 -15.35 18.83
N ASP A 116 -1.79 -15.28 18.50
CA ASP A 116 -2.70 -16.43 18.56
C ASP A 116 -2.29 -17.52 17.58
N GLY A 117 -1.90 -17.14 16.35
CA GLY A 117 -1.33 -18.05 15.37
C GLY A 117 -0.02 -18.71 15.85
N LEU A 118 0.87 -17.95 16.51
CA LEU A 118 2.11 -18.48 17.08
C LEU A 118 1.82 -19.53 18.16
N ASN A 119 0.87 -19.24 19.05
CA ASN A 119 0.47 -20.17 20.09
C ASN A 119 -0.12 -21.46 19.49
N LEU A 120 -1.00 -21.33 18.49
CA LEU A 120 -1.57 -22.48 17.79
C LEU A 120 -0.50 -23.32 17.07
N GLY A 121 0.45 -22.67 16.41
CA GLY A 121 1.56 -23.34 15.73
C GLY A 121 2.47 -24.11 16.70
N ARG A 122 2.72 -23.56 17.90
CA ARG A 122 3.46 -24.23 18.98
C ARG A 122 2.68 -25.43 19.55
N GLU A 123 1.39 -25.29 19.80
CA GLU A 123 0.51 -26.39 20.24
C GLU A 123 0.53 -27.55 19.24
N GLN A 124 0.50 -27.25 17.94
CA GLN A 124 0.54 -28.24 16.86
C GLN A 124 1.96 -28.68 16.45
N LYS A 125 3.01 -28.19 17.13
CA LYS A 125 4.42 -28.48 16.83
C LYS A 125 4.80 -28.25 15.35
N THR A 126 4.22 -27.21 14.75
CA THR A 126 4.48 -26.82 13.35
C THR A 126 5.49 -25.68 13.22
N ILE A 127 5.80 -24.99 14.33
CA ILE A 127 6.80 -23.93 14.40
C ILE A 127 8.11 -24.48 14.97
N GLY A 128 9.23 -24.12 14.35
CA GLY A 128 10.58 -24.42 14.81
C GLY A 128 11.40 -23.15 15.06
N PRO A 129 12.73 -23.26 15.23
CA PRO A 129 13.58 -22.14 15.61
C PRO A 129 13.57 -20.97 14.62
N VAL A 130 13.30 -21.22 13.33
CA VAL A 130 13.36 -20.18 12.30
C VAL A 130 12.10 -19.30 12.32
N LEU A 131 10.92 -19.91 12.22
CA LEU A 131 9.66 -19.20 12.25
C LEU A 131 9.36 -18.65 13.65
N ASP A 132 9.80 -19.31 14.73
CA ASP A 132 9.64 -18.77 16.09
C ASP A 132 10.37 -17.44 16.27
N GLU A 133 11.62 -17.34 15.80
CA GLU A 133 12.39 -16.11 15.84
C GLU A 133 11.79 -15.03 14.92
N LEU A 134 11.43 -15.40 13.70
CA LEU A 134 10.75 -14.51 12.75
C LEU A 134 9.47 -13.89 13.35
N ILE A 135 8.60 -14.70 13.94
CA ILE A 135 7.32 -14.21 14.49
C ILE A 135 7.55 -13.37 15.76
N ARG A 136 8.52 -13.71 16.61
CA ARG A 136 8.90 -12.85 17.74
C ARG A 136 9.41 -11.49 17.25
N GLN A 137 10.28 -11.50 16.25
CA GLN A 137 10.84 -10.27 15.68
C GLN A 137 9.76 -9.43 14.97
N SER A 138 8.77 -10.06 14.34
CA SER A 138 7.65 -9.32 13.74
C SER A 138 6.81 -8.60 14.79
N LEU A 139 6.53 -9.25 15.92
CA LEU A 139 5.82 -8.65 17.05
C LEU A 139 6.63 -7.49 17.69
N HIS A 140 7.95 -7.66 17.80
CA HIS A 140 8.86 -6.61 18.25
C HIS A 140 8.85 -5.40 17.31
N THR A 141 9.00 -5.65 16.00
CA THR A 141 8.98 -4.63 14.95
C THR A 141 7.68 -3.84 14.97
N GLY A 142 6.53 -4.53 15.05
CA GLY A 142 5.23 -3.88 15.15
C GLY A 142 5.09 -3.01 16.40
N LYS A 143 5.66 -3.44 17.53
CA LYS A 143 5.71 -2.64 18.76
C LYS A 143 6.60 -1.40 18.61
N ARG A 144 7.79 -1.53 18.01
CA ARG A 144 8.70 -0.40 17.75
C ARG A 144 8.06 0.63 16.84
N VAL A 145 7.50 0.22 15.70
CA VAL A 145 6.80 1.14 14.79
C VAL A 145 5.73 1.94 15.53
N ARG A 146 4.93 1.30 16.40
CA ARG A 146 3.87 2.02 17.16
C ARG A 146 4.40 3.01 18.19
N LEU A 147 5.54 2.72 18.81
CA LEU A 147 6.13 3.58 19.85
C LEU A 147 6.93 4.74 19.25
N GLU A 148 7.58 4.49 18.12
CA GLU A 148 8.53 5.41 17.49
C GLU A 148 7.89 6.25 16.35
N THR A 149 6.67 5.90 15.90
CA THR A 149 5.93 6.65 14.87
C THR A 149 4.54 7.05 15.35
N ASN A 150 3.92 8.02 14.67
CA ASN A 150 2.54 8.43 15.00
C ASN A 150 1.46 7.52 14.38
N ILE A 151 1.83 6.42 13.71
CA ILE A 151 0.86 5.48 13.09
C ILE A 151 -0.13 4.92 14.12
N GLY A 152 0.34 4.62 15.33
CA GLY A 152 -0.50 4.07 16.40
C GLY A 152 -1.38 5.08 17.13
N LYS A 153 -1.09 6.40 17.04
CA LYS A 153 -1.84 7.45 17.75
C LYS A 153 -3.18 7.77 17.10
N TYR A 154 -3.35 7.46 15.81
CA TYR A 154 -4.52 7.84 15.02
C TYR A 154 -5.38 6.63 14.60
N SER A 155 -5.39 5.54 15.37
CA SER A 155 -6.15 4.32 15.03
C SER A 155 -7.66 4.61 15.01
N ALA A 156 -8.19 4.97 13.83
CA ALA A 156 -9.58 5.38 13.71
C ALA A 156 -10.52 4.16 13.68
N SER A 157 -10.89 3.64 14.85
CA SER A 157 -12.23 3.08 15.00
C SER A 157 -13.21 4.24 15.17
N LEU A 158 -14.46 4.10 14.71
CA LEU A 158 -15.52 5.11 14.94
C LEU A 158 -15.66 5.46 16.43
N ALA A 159 -15.39 4.48 17.31
CA ALA A 159 -15.35 4.65 18.76
C ALA A 159 -14.21 5.55 19.25
N THR A 160 -13.01 5.45 18.66
CA THR A 160 -11.88 6.31 19.04
C THR A 160 -12.14 7.75 18.63
N VAL A 161 -12.73 7.96 17.44
CA VAL A 161 -13.08 9.30 16.95
C VAL A 161 -14.19 9.91 17.79
N GLY A 162 -15.23 9.13 18.13
CA GLY A 162 -16.28 9.58 19.04
C GLY A 162 -15.72 10.01 20.40
N PHE A 163 -14.74 9.27 20.96
CA PHE A 163 -14.08 9.64 22.21
C PHE A 163 -13.23 10.92 22.08
N GLU A 164 -12.48 11.08 20.99
CA GLU A 164 -11.72 12.30 20.71
C GLU A 164 -12.64 13.52 20.55
N LEU A 165 -13.80 13.34 19.90
CA LEU A 165 -14.81 14.38 19.78
C LEU A 165 -15.33 14.81 21.15
N ILE A 166 -15.62 13.87 22.05
CA ILE A 166 -16.03 14.17 23.43
C ILE A 166 -14.95 14.98 24.16
N ASN A 167 -13.68 14.57 24.07
CA ASN A 167 -12.56 15.27 24.74
C ASN A 167 -12.22 16.65 24.16
N LYS A 168 -12.58 16.91 22.91
CA LYS A 168 -12.32 18.20 22.25
C LYS A 168 -13.22 19.32 22.79
N HIS A 169 -14.34 18.95 23.38
CA HIS A 169 -15.25 19.89 24.02
C HIS A 169 -14.90 20.02 25.51
N ASP A 170 -14.99 21.23 26.06
CA ASP A 170 -14.67 21.57 27.47
C ASP A 170 -15.71 21.00 28.47
N PHE A 171 -16.08 19.73 28.33
CA PHE A 171 -16.91 19.01 29.30
C PHE A 171 -16.04 18.40 30.39
N GLU A 172 -16.43 18.59 31.64
CA GLU A 172 -15.92 17.76 32.73
C GLU A 172 -16.68 16.41 32.70
N ILE A 173 -16.07 15.41 32.04
CA ILE A 173 -16.72 14.12 31.74
C ILE A 173 -17.27 13.44 33.01
N SER A 174 -16.60 13.59 34.15
CA SER A 174 -17.04 13.07 35.46
C SER A 174 -18.35 13.64 35.98
N GLU A 175 -18.75 14.84 35.53
CA GLU A 175 -20.00 15.48 35.92
C GLU A 175 -21.09 15.40 34.84
N THR A 176 -20.78 14.78 33.70
CA THR A 176 -21.65 14.77 32.52
C THR A 176 -22.53 13.52 32.48
N THR A 177 -23.81 13.72 32.16
CA THR A 177 -24.77 12.64 31.90
C THR A 177 -24.76 12.29 30.41
N PHE A 178 -24.73 10.99 30.09
CA PHE A 178 -24.71 10.45 28.74
C PHE A 178 -26.06 9.82 28.39
N LEU A 179 -26.49 9.95 27.14
CA LEU A 179 -27.63 9.25 26.57
C LEU A 179 -27.20 8.52 25.29
N VAL A 180 -27.43 7.22 25.24
CA VAL A 180 -27.16 6.37 24.08
C VAL A 180 -28.48 5.90 23.49
N ILE A 181 -28.68 6.13 22.20
CA ILE A 181 -29.88 5.77 21.44
C ILE A 181 -29.48 4.75 20.38
N GLY A 182 -29.91 3.50 20.55
CA GLY A 182 -29.54 2.39 19.67
C GLY A 182 -28.37 1.56 20.18
N THR A 183 -28.40 0.28 19.82
CA THR A 183 -27.71 -0.81 20.55
C THR A 183 -26.79 -1.64 19.65
N GLY A 184 -26.51 -1.17 18.43
CA GLY A 184 -25.70 -1.87 17.44
C GLY A 184 -24.21 -1.54 17.55
N ASN A 185 -23.75 -0.60 16.73
CA ASN A 185 -22.33 -0.29 16.56
C ASN A 185 -21.72 0.60 17.67
N MET A 186 -22.54 1.08 18.61
CA MET A 186 -22.15 2.08 19.63
C MET A 186 -21.49 1.48 20.86
N ALA A 187 -21.57 0.16 21.05
CA ALA A 187 -21.06 -0.51 22.24
C ALA A 187 -19.57 -0.21 22.48
N ASN A 188 -18.75 -0.30 21.43
CA ASN A 188 -17.32 -0.04 21.53
C ASN A 188 -16.98 1.39 21.96
N LEU A 189 -17.78 2.39 21.54
CA LEU A 189 -17.58 3.79 21.95
C LEU A 189 -17.90 3.96 23.44
N VAL A 190 -19.05 3.43 23.87
CA VAL A 190 -19.51 3.53 25.25
C VAL A 190 -18.54 2.82 26.19
N THR A 191 -18.10 1.60 25.86
CA THR A 191 -17.08 0.88 26.63
C THR A 191 -15.76 1.67 26.69
N THR A 192 -15.31 2.27 25.58
CA THR A 192 -14.09 3.09 25.54
C THR A 192 -14.18 4.30 26.47
N VAL A 193 -15.35 4.97 26.53
CA VAL A 193 -15.60 6.10 27.43
C VAL A 193 -15.55 5.61 28.88
N LEU A 194 -16.28 4.54 29.22
CA LEU A 194 -16.40 4.01 30.58
C LEU A 194 -15.07 3.46 31.13
N ASP A 195 -14.25 2.83 30.29
CA ASP A 195 -12.94 2.30 30.69
C ASP A 195 -11.93 3.41 31.03
N ARG A 196 -12.04 4.57 30.36
CA ARG A 196 -11.04 5.64 30.44
C ARG A 196 -11.45 6.77 31.37
N THR A 197 -12.75 6.96 31.58
CA THR A 197 -13.31 8.11 32.29
C THR A 197 -14.49 7.70 33.16
N LYS A 198 -14.62 8.33 34.33
CA LYS A 198 -15.84 8.23 35.12
C LYS A 198 -16.86 9.20 34.55
N ILE A 199 -18.13 8.82 34.56
CA ILE A 199 -19.27 9.65 34.14
C ILE A 199 -20.29 9.77 35.28
N LYS A 200 -21.13 10.80 35.25
CA LYS A 200 -22.16 11.02 36.28
C LYS A 200 -23.29 9.99 36.19
N LYS A 201 -23.81 9.78 34.98
CA LYS A 201 -24.96 8.91 34.73
C LYS A 201 -25.02 8.51 33.25
N LEU A 202 -25.51 7.31 32.96
CA LEU A 202 -25.72 6.79 31.60
C LEU A 202 -27.17 6.33 31.41
N TYR A 203 -27.83 6.86 30.40
CA TYR A 203 -29.14 6.41 29.93
C TYR A 203 -29.00 5.62 28.63
N VAL A 204 -29.72 4.51 28.49
CA VAL A 204 -29.75 3.68 27.28
C VAL A 204 -31.19 3.58 26.77
N ALA A 205 -31.43 4.06 25.55
CA ALA A 205 -32.71 4.00 24.87
C ALA A 205 -32.63 3.14 23.60
N SER A 206 -33.68 2.38 23.32
CA SER A 206 -33.80 1.51 22.15
C SER A 206 -35.28 1.27 21.84
N HIS A 207 -35.60 1.02 20.57
CA HIS A 207 -36.95 0.56 20.17
C HIS A 207 -37.31 -0.80 20.78
N ASP A 208 -36.29 -1.62 21.06
CA ASP A 208 -36.41 -2.83 21.86
C ASP A 208 -36.00 -2.52 23.30
N PHE A 209 -37.00 -2.40 24.18
CA PHE A 209 -36.79 -2.06 25.59
C PHE A 209 -36.07 -3.17 26.37
N GLU A 210 -36.25 -4.44 25.99
CA GLU A 210 -35.51 -5.55 26.63
C GLU A 210 -34.03 -5.48 26.27
N ARG A 211 -33.70 -5.12 25.03
CA ARG A 211 -32.32 -4.87 24.61
C ARG A 211 -31.71 -3.65 25.29
N ALA A 212 -32.49 -2.59 25.54
CA ALA A 212 -32.03 -1.45 26.33
C ALA A 212 -31.69 -1.85 27.78
N LYS A 213 -32.52 -2.70 28.42
CA LYS A 213 -32.26 -3.22 29.78
C LYS A 213 -30.99 -4.05 29.84
N GLU A 214 -30.78 -4.93 28.88
CA GLU A 214 -29.59 -5.79 28.83
C GLU A 214 -28.31 -4.95 28.77
N MET A 215 -28.27 -3.95 27.89
CA MET A 215 -27.08 -3.11 27.69
C MET A 215 -26.90 -2.07 28.79
N ALA A 216 -28.00 -1.52 29.35
CA ALA A 216 -27.93 -0.70 30.55
C ALA A 216 -27.33 -1.48 31.71
N LYS A 217 -27.68 -2.77 31.88
CA LYS A 217 -27.09 -3.63 32.90
C LYS A 217 -25.59 -3.87 32.66
N GLU A 218 -25.19 -4.11 31.41
CA GLU A 218 -23.78 -4.31 31.04
C GLU A 218 -22.92 -3.05 31.30
N TRP A 219 -23.46 -1.87 31.00
CA TRP A 219 -22.74 -0.60 31.10
C TRP A 219 -22.97 0.14 32.42
N ASN A 220 -23.65 -0.48 33.38
CA ASN A 220 -24.02 0.13 34.66
C ASN A 220 -24.79 1.47 34.48
N GLY A 221 -25.70 1.51 33.51
CA GLY A 221 -26.61 2.61 33.22
C GLY A 221 -28.08 2.29 33.52
N GLU A 222 -28.97 3.21 33.15
CA GLU A 222 -30.42 3.10 33.34
C GLU A 222 -31.13 2.97 31.97
N PRO A 223 -31.99 1.95 31.79
CA PRO A 223 -32.77 1.81 30.56
C PRO A 223 -33.90 2.84 30.55
N VAL A 224 -34.09 3.49 29.40
CA VAL A 224 -35.12 4.50 29.19
C VAL A 224 -36.03 4.08 28.05
N ASP A 225 -37.34 4.14 28.29
CA ASP A 225 -38.35 3.92 27.27
C ASP A 225 -38.32 5.06 26.24
N MET A 226 -38.53 4.76 24.96
CA MET A 226 -38.61 5.75 23.89
C MET A 226 -39.67 6.83 24.19
N GLU A 227 -40.77 6.48 24.86
CA GLU A 227 -41.81 7.43 25.29
C GLU A 227 -41.30 8.45 26.33
N ASN A 228 -40.34 8.03 27.17
CA ASN A 228 -39.75 8.83 28.25
C ASN A 228 -38.38 9.42 27.91
N MET A 229 -37.89 9.24 26.67
CA MET A 229 -36.59 9.71 26.19
C MET A 229 -36.39 11.21 26.38
N HIS A 230 -37.46 12.01 26.32
CA HIS A 230 -37.43 13.46 26.49
C HIS A 230 -36.85 13.91 27.86
N GLN A 231 -37.07 13.12 28.92
CA GLN A 231 -36.50 13.42 30.24
C GLN A 231 -34.99 13.16 30.27
N ALA A 232 -34.56 12.02 29.72
CA ALA A 232 -33.15 11.68 29.60
C ALA A 232 -32.38 12.66 28.69
N LEU A 233 -33.02 13.10 27.60
CA LEU A 233 -32.44 14.07 26.67
C LEU A 233 -32.23 15.45 27.32
N SER A 234 -33.12 15.86 28.22
CA SER A 234 -32.97 17.11 28.97
C SER A 234 -31.76 17.07 29.91
N GLU A 235 -31.51 15.94 30.57
CA GLU A 235 -30.40 15.80 31.52
C GLU A 235 -29.04 15.52 30.84
N ALA A 236 -29.05 14.92 29.65
CA ALA A 236 -27.84 14.52 28.95
C ALA A 236 -27.07 15.72 28.38
N GLY A 237 -25.76 15.76 28.63
CA GLY A 237 -24.82 16.68 27.98
C GLY A 237 -24.21 16.08 26.72
N VAL A 238 -24.07 14.75 26.66
CA VAL A 238 -23.59 14.01 25.49
C VAL A 238 -24.63 12.99 25.05
N ILE A 239 -25.01 13.06 23.76
CA ILE A 239 -26.03 12.22 23.14
C ILE A 239 -25.38 11.47 21.97
N ILE A 240 -25.51 10.15 21.95
CA ILE A 240 -24.93 9.26 20.93
C ILE A 240 -26.05 8.48 20.25
N GLY A 241 -26.20 8.64 18.93
CA GLY A 241 -27.17 7.92 18.11
C GLY A 241 -26.51 6.85 17.25
N GLY A 242 -27.08 5.65 17.17
CA GLY A 242 -26.61 4.58 16.29
C GLY A 242 -27.62 3.47 16.05
N THR A 243 -28.78 3.81 15.48
CA THR A 243 -29.83 2.83 15.11
C THR A 243 -29.73 2.40 13.63
N GLN A 244 -30.23 1.20 13.30
CA GLN A 244 -30.43 0.74 11.92
C GLN A 244 -31.92 0.86 11.56
N GLY A 245 -32.25 1.67 10.55
CA GLY A 245 -33.63 1.93 10.10
C GLY A 245 -33.97 3.43 10.10
N GLU A 246 -34.92 3.86 9.24
CA GLU A 246 -35.43 5.24 9.22
C GLU A 246 -36.07 5.57 10.57
N ILE A 247 -35.31 6.23 11.43
CA ILE A 247 -35.82 6.76 12.69
C ILE A 247 -35.51 8.25 12.62
N ASN A 248 -36.40 8.98 11.94
CA ASN A 248 -36.45 10.43 11.98
C ASN A 248 -36.94 10.85 13.37
N LEU A 249 -36.05 10.88 14.37
CA LEU A 249 -36.39 11.28 15.74
C LEU A 249 -36.89 12.75 15.81
N LEU A 250 -36.67 13.54 14.75
CA LEU A 250 -37.04 14.96 14.65
C LEU A 250 -37.42 15.36 13.19
N HIS A 251 -38.54 14.86 12.65
CA HIS A 251 -39.05 15.27 11.32
C HIS A 251 -39.87 16.59 11.36
N GLU A 252 -39.73 17.42 10.31
CA GLU A 252 -40.45 18.70 10.12
C GLU A 252 -41.99 18.60 10.08
N GLU A 253 -42.58 17.48 9.63
CA GLU A 253 -44.04 17.33 9.60
C GLU A 253 -44.69 17.30 10.99
N THR A 254 -43.88 17.08 12.04
CA THR A 254 -44.28 17.15 13.44
C THR A 254 -43.86 18.47 14.11
N MET A 255 -43.47 19.50 13.36
CA MET A 255 -43.12 20.82 13.92
C MET A 255 -44.10 21.94 13.55
N ALA A 256 -44.83 21.83 12.45
CA ALA A 256 -45.81 22.86 12.04
C ALA A 256 -47.22 22.63 12.60
N GLU A 257 -47.66 21.36 12.76
CA GLU A 257 -49.01 21.03 13.24
C GLU A 257 -49.05 20.31 14.59
N SER A 258 -47.90 19.85 15.09
CA SER A 258 -47.83 19.29 16.43
C SER A 258 -47.56 20.38 17.44
N LYS A 259 -48.54 20.63 18.31
CA LYS A 259 -48.27 21.11 19.66
C LYS A 259 -47.52 19.99 20.40
N CYS A 260 -46.24 19.73 20.07
CA CYS A 260 -45.36 18.93 20.91
C CYS A 260 -44.43 19.88 21.66
N PRO A 261 -44.75 20.24 22.91
CA PRO A 261 -43.89 21.08 23.75
C PRO A 261 -42.56 20.40 24.09
N ARG A 262 -42.39 19.10 23.77
CA ARG A 262 -41.34 18.24 24.34
C ARG A 262 -39.95 18.36 23.69
N ALA A 263 -39.83 18.71 22.42
CA ALA A 263 -38.52 18.95 21.78
C ALA A 263 -37.95 20.33 22.15
N ASN A 264 -38.81 21.37 22.13
CA ASN A 264 -38.41 22.72 22.57
C ASN A 264 -38.12 22.78 24.09
N PHE A 265 -38.76 21.95 24.91
CA PHE A 265 -38.49 21.93 26.36
C PHE A 265 -37.19 21.21 26.73
N ALA A 266 -36.76 20.18 25.98
CA ALA A 266 -35.52 19.45 26.23
C ALA A 266 -34.25 20.18 25.74
N LEU A 267 -34.42 21.13 24.80
CA LEU A 267 -33.36 21.98 24.24
C LEU A 267 -33.18 23.31 25.00
N GLN A 268 -34.19 23.76 25.77
CA GLN A 268 -34.16 25.01 26.53
C GLN A 268 -33.64 24.85 27.97
N THR A 269 -33.40 23.63 28.44
CA THR A 269 -32.91 23.33 29.80
C THR A 269 -31.39 23.08 29.82
N GLY A 270 -30.63 24.17 29.94
CA GLY A 270 -29.30 24.22 30.59
C GLY A 270 -28.09 23.64 29.83
N GLY A 271 -27.20 24.53 29.39
CA GLY A 271 -25.81 24.23 29.03
C GLY A 271 -25.59 23.71 27.60
N PRO A 272 -24.33 23.70 27.12
CA PRO A 272 -23.98 23.16 25.80
C PRO A 272 -24.22 21.65 25.73
N LYS A 273 -24.76 21.17 24.61
CA LYS A 273 -25.03 19.74 24.35
C LYS A 273 -24.26 19.24 23.12
N LEU A 274 -23.68 18.05 23.22
CA LEU A 274 -22.95 17.38 22.15
C LEU A 274 -23.73 16.19 21.62
N PHE A 275 -24.01 16.18 20.32
CA PHE A 275 -24.64 15.09 19.60
C PHE A 275 -23.63 14.42 18.66
N ILE A 276 -23.58 13.10 18.68
CA ILE A 276 -22.76 12.29 17.78
C ILE A 276 -23.68 11.28 17.07
N ASP A 277 -23.85 11.45 15.76
CA ASP A 277 -24.72 10.64 14.92
C ASP A 277 -23.91 9.61 14.12
N PHE A 278 -24.14 8.34 14.41
CA PHE A 278 -23.60 7.22 13.65
C PHE A 278 -24.67 6.46 12.87
N GLY A 279 -25.90 6.96 12.82
CA GLY A 279 -27.03 6.33 12.12
C GLY A 279 -26.94 6.46 10.60
N VAL A 280 -27.29 5.37 9.91
CA VAL A 280 -27.63 5.39 8.48
C VAL A 280 -28.95 4.64 8.31
N PRO A 281 -30.08 5.34 8.06
CA PRO A 281 -30.29 6.80 7.93
C PRO A 281 -29.98 7.60 9.20
N ARG A 282 -29.79 8.93 9.07
CA ARG A 282 -29.41 9.84 10.18
C ARG A 282 -30.42 9.75 11.33
N ASN A 283 -29.92 9.80 12.56
CA ASN A 283 -30.75 9.78 13.76
C ASN A 283 -31.22 11.17 14.20
N PHE A 284 -30.44 12.20 13.89
CA PHE A 284 -30.73 13.58 14.27
C PHE A 284 -30.96 14.48 13.05
N ASN A 285 -31.81 15.49 13.21
CA ASN A 285 -32.09 16.46 12.15
C ASN A 285 -30.86 17.38 11.95
N PRO A 286 -30.34 17.54 10.71
CA PRO A 286 -29.24 18.45 10.42
C PRO A 286 -29.47 19.91 10.82
N SER A 287 -30.73 20.37 10.90
CA SER A 287 -31.06 21.75 11.32
C SER A 287 -30.64 22.05 12.76
N LEU A 288 -30.42 21.04 13.60
CA LEU A 288 -29.86 21.21 14.94
C LEU A 288 -28.46 21.86 14.94
N LYS A 289 -27.73 21.85 13.81
CA LYS A 289 -26.44 22.55 13.66
C LYS A 289 -26.58 24.08 13.73
N GLU A 290 -27.79 24.62 13.59
CA GLU A 290 -28.04 26.07 13.60
C GLU A 290 -28.19 26.64 15.03
N ASP A 291 -28.38 25.79 16.04
CA ASP A 291 -28.51 26.22 17.43
C ASP A 291 -27.13 26.44 18.09
N SER A 292 -26.91 27.62 18.68
CA SER A 292 -25.67 27.99 19.35
C SER A 292 -25.29 27.11 20.55
N ASN A 293 -26.26 26.41 21.15
CA ASN A 293 -26.03 25.54 22.31
C ASN A 293 -25.85 24.06 21.93
N ILE A 294 -25.92 23.72 20.64
CA ILE A 294 -25.84 22.34 20.15
C ILE A 294 -24.62 22.19 19.25
N THR A 295 -23.79 21.19 19.53
CA THR A 295 -22.80 20.71 18.58
C THR A 295 -23.22 19.34 18.07
N LEU A 296 -23.50 19.21 16.77
CA LEU A 296 -23.84 17.94 16.12
C LEU A 296 -22.73 17.51 15.16
N TYR A 297 -22.18 16.32 15.38
CA TYR A 297 -21.30 15.63 14.43
C TYR A 297 -22.05 14.49 13.76
N ASP A 298 -22.16 14.52 12.43
CA ASP A 298 -22.71 13.42 11.65
C ASP A 298 -21.62 12.51 11.08
N LEU A 299 -22.03 11.40 10.45
CA LEU A 299 -21.11 10.48 9.80
C LEU A 299 -20.21 11.13 8.75
N ASP A 300 -20.64 12.19 8.08
CA ASP A 300 -19.84 12.88 7.06
C ASP A 300 -18.77 13.76 7.73
N ASP A 301 -19.09 14.41 8.85
CA ASP A 301 -18.13 15.12 9.70
C ASP A 301 -17.08 14.17 10.29
N ILE A 302 -17.53 13.01 10.79
CA ILE A 302 -16.67 11.95 11.32
C ILE A 302 -15.78 11.38 10.22
N LYS A 303 -16.29 11.20 9.00
CA LYS A 303 -15.50 10.82 7.82
C LYS A 303 -14.45 11.86 7.47
N LYS A 304 -14.75 13.16 7.57
CA LYS A 304 -13.79 14.23 7.32
C LYS A 304 -12.63 14.21 8.34
N ILE A 305 -12.94 14.00 9.62
CA ILE A 305 -11.94 13.90 10.70
C ILE A 305 -11.10 12.63 10.56
N THR A 306 -11.72 11.49 10.24
CA THR A 306 -10.99 10.26 9.96
C THR A 306 -10.10 10.36 8.73
N TYR A 307 -10.53 11.11 7.71
CA TYR A 307 -9.73 11.41 6.51
C TYR A 307 -8.48 12.23 6.84
N ASP A 308 -8.59 13.28 7.66
CA ASP A 308 -7.42 14.05 8.15
C ASP A 308 -6.47 13.18 9.00
N GLY A 309 -7.01 12.28 9.83
CA GLY A 309 -6.24 11.31 10.60
C GLY A 309 -5.59 10.20 9.74
N LEU A 310 -6.20 9.83 8.61
CA LEU A 310 -5.61 8.94 7.60
C LEU A 310 -4.47 9.65 6.85
N LEU A 311 -4.64 10.92 6.49
CA LEU A 311 -3.60 11.72 5.81
C LEU A 311 -2.35 11.90 6.68
N LYS A 312 -2.50 12.18 7.98
CA LYS A 312 -1.37 12.23 8.92
C LYS A 312 -0.67 10.87 9.07
N ARG A 313 -1.40 9.75 8.94
CA ARG A 313 -0.80 8.39 8.92
C ARG A 313 0.02 8.16 7.65
N TYR A 314 -0.46 8.61 6.49
CA TYR A 314 0.29 8.50 5.23
C TYR A 314 1.65 9.20 5.27
N ASP A 315 1.74 10.33 5.98
CA ASP A 315 2.99 11.08 6.11
C ASP A 315 4.03 10.35 7.02
N GLU A 316 3.60 9.40 7.86
CA GLU A 316 4.43 8.60 8.78
C GLU A 316 4.86 7.24 8.20
N ILE A 317 4.21 6.76 7.12
CA ILE A 317 4.56 5.50 6.43
C ILE A 317 6.06 5.40 6.12
N PRO A 318 6.74 6.44 5.60
CA PRO A 318 8.17 6.36 5.29
C PRO A 318 9.02 6.01 6.52
N GLN A 319 8.70 6.57 7.69
CA GLN A 319 9.44 6.30 8.93
C GLN A 319 9.15 4.88 9.44
N ALA A 320 7.91 4.41 9.36
CA ALA A 320 7.56 3.05 9.73
C ALA A 320 8.22 2.01 8.82
N ARG A 321 8.27 2.26 7.51
CA ARG A 321 9.01 1.41 6.55
C ARG A 321 10.50 1.35 6.88
N LYS A 322 11.10 2.47 7.30
CA LYS A 322 12.50 2.50 7.72
C LYS A 322 12.76 1.53 8.88
N ILE A 323 11.94 1.57 9.93
CA ILE A 323 12.06 0.66 11.08
C ILE A 323 11.89 -0.82 10.63
N VAL A 324 10.91 -1.09 9.76
CA VAL A 324 10.70 -2.45 9.21
C VAL A 324 11.94 -2.94 8.45
N ASN A 325 12.58 -2.08 7.65
CA ASN A 325 13.76 -2.43 6.88
C ASN A 325 14.98 -2.70 7.79
N GLU A 326 15.20 -1.87 8.82
CA GLU A 326 16.26 -2.08 9.80
C GLU A 326 16.14 -3.46 10.49
N GLU A 327 14.92 -3.84 10.88
CA GLU A 327 14.67 -5.12 11.53
C GLU A 327 14.79 -6.30 10.57
N LEU A 328 14.37 -6.11 9.32
CA LEU A 328 14.50 -7.10 8.25
C LEU A 328 15.98 -7.42 8.00
N ASP A 329 16.82 -6.40 7.88
CA ASP A 329 18.26 -6.56 7.66
C ASP A 329 18.90 -7.40 8.78
N TRP A 330 18.54 -7.09 10.03
CA TRP A 330 19.00 -7.86 11.18
C TRP A 330 18.61 -9.34 11.09
N LEU A 331 17.34 -9.65 10.77
CA LEU A 331 16.89 -11.04 10.71
C LEU A 331 17.48 -11.79 9.51
N MET A 332 17.70 -11.10 8.39
CA MET A 332 18.38 -11.67 7.22
C MET A 332 19.84 -12.02 7.53
N ILE A 333 20.56 -11.18 8.27
CA ILE A 333 21.91 -11.48 8.76
C ILE A 333 21.88 -12.68 9.71
N TRP A 334 20.90 -12.74 10.61
CA TRP A 334 20.74 -13.88 11.52
C TRP A 334 20.51 -15.20 10.78
N LEU A 335 19.63 -15.21 9.76
CA LEU A 335 19.38 -16.38 8.92
C LEU A 335 20.63 -16.83 8.15
N ARG A 336 21.39 -15.88 7.59
CA ARG A 336 22.63 -16.16 6.85
C ARG A 336 23.71 -16.75 7.76
N ASN A 337 23.92 -16.18 8.94
CA ASN A 337 24.91 -16.67 9.91
C ASN A 337 24.60 -18.10 10.37
N ARG A 338 23.32 -18.43 10.56
CA ARG A 338 22.89 -19.79 10.93
C ARG A 338 23.21 -20.82 9.83
N LYS A 339 23.10 -20.45 8.55
CA LYS A 339 23.38 -21.33 7.40
C LYS A 339 24.86 -21.72 7.27
N VAL A 340 25.77 -20.87 7.75
CA VAL A 340 27.22 -21.05 7.54
C VAL A 340 27.92 -21.68 8.74
N ALA A 341 27.25 -21.76 9.89
CA ALA A 341 27.78 -22.41 11.10
C ALA A 341 28.29 -23.85 10.87
N PRO A 342 27.58 -24.77 10.15
CA PRO A 342 28.08 -26.12 9.91
C PRO A 342 29.33 -26.16 9.02
N VAL A 343 29.47 -25.23 8.08
CA VAL A 343 30.63 -25.14 7.18
C VAL A 343 31.86 -24.67 7.96
N ILE A 344 31.70 -23.69 8.84
CA ILE A 344 32.76 -23.20 9.73
C ILE A 344 33.20 -24.32 10.68
N GLU A 345 32.26 -25.08 11.23
CA GLU A 345 32.54 -26.23 12.11
C GLU A 345 33.32 -27.32 11.36
N ALA A 346 32.89 -27.69 10.16
CA ALA A 346 33.58 -28.68 9.33
C ALA A 346 35.01 -28.22 8.94
N TYR A 347 35.19 -26.94 8.59
CA TYR A 347 36.50 -26.36 8.27
C TYR A 347 37.45 -26.43 9.47
N TRP A 348 36.98 -26.04 10.66
CA TRP A 348 37.75 -26.13 11.90
C TRP A 348 38.16 -27.57 12.23
N ASN A 349 37.23 -28.52 12.14
CA ASN A 349 37.51 -29.93 12.41
C ASN A 349 38.58 -30.49 11.45
N ASN A 350 38.57 -30.07 10.18
CA ASN A 350 39.59 -30.50 9.22
C ASN A 350 40.98 -29.93 9.55
N LEU A 351 41.08 -28.64 9.90
CA LEU A 351 42.34 -28.03 10.32
C LEU A 351 42.90 -28.66 11.60
N GLU A 352 42.03 -28.96 12.55
CA GLU A 352 42.41 -29.63 13.79
C GLU A 352 42.94 -31.04 13.53
N LYS A 353 42.35 -31.76 12.57
CA LYS A 353 42.87 -33.06 12.15
C LYS A 353 44.26 -32.95 11.52
N ILE A 354 44.48 -32.00 10.61
CA ILE A 354 45.79 -31.76 9.98
C ILE A 354 46.85 -31.43 11.04
N LYS A 355 46.50 -30.58 12.02
CA LYS A 355 47.35 -30.27 13.18
C LYS A 355 47.81 -31.53 13.89
N GLU A 356 46.87 -32.42 14.19
CA GLU A 356 47.13 -33.65 14.95
C GLU A 356 48.00 -34.62 14.16
N ASP A 357 47.72 -34.80 12.86
CA ASP A 357 48.49 -35.67 11.98
C ASP A 357 49.94 -35.19 11.83
N GLU A 358 50.17 -33.89 11.65
CA GLU A 358 51.51 -33.30 11.54
C GLU A 358 52.29 -33.36 12.86
N LEU A 359 51.65 -33.07 13.99
CA LEU A 359 52.28 -33.21 15.31
C LEU A 359 52.63 -34.68 15.60
N LYS A 360 51.75 -35.62 15.25
CA LYS A 360 52.00 -37.06 15.42
C LYS A 360 53.16 -37.55 14.57
N TRP A 361 53.37 -36.97 13.39
CA TRP A 361 54.52 -37.26 12.54
C TRP A 361 55.83 -36.63 13.04
N LEU A 362 55.78 -35.38 13.53
CA LEU A 362 56.97 -34.63 13.95
C LEU A 362 57.51 -35.08 15.30
N LEU A 363 56.63 -35.28 16.29
CA LEU A 363 57.02 -35.55 17.67
C LEU A 363 57.97 -36.76 17.84
N PRO A 364 57.80 -37.89 17.12
CA PRO A 364 58.71 -39.03 17.21
C PRO A 364 60.10 -38.80 16.57
N LYS A 365 60.24 -37.77 15.71
CA LYS A 365 61.48 -37.49 14.96
C LYS A 365 62.41 -36.49 15.67
N LEU A 366 61.94 -35.88 16.74
CA LEU A 366 62.71 -34.93 17.53
C LEU A 366 63.42 -35.71 18.65
N GLU A 367 64.75 -35.67 18.70
CA GLU A 367 65.53 -36.26 19.78
C GLU A 367 65.50 -35.36 21.02
N ASN A 368 65.36 -35.93 22.22
CA ASN A 368 65.37 -35.23 23.53
C ASN A 368 64.25 -34.18 23.76
N VAL A 369 63.00 -34.47 23.40
CA VAL A 369 61.86 -33.58 23.66
C VAL A 369 61.27 -33.81 25.06
N ASP A 370 61.35 -32.81 25.94
CA ASP A 370 60.66 -32.79 27.23
C ASP A 370 59.17 -32.40 27.07
N GLU A 371 58.34 -32.64 28.10
CA GLU A 371 56.91 -32.31 28.03
C GLU A 371 56.66 -30.81 27.83
N HIS A 372 57.55 -29.95 28.32
CA HIS A 372 57.45 -28.52 28.10
C HIS A 372 57.55 -28.16 26.60
N THR A 373 58.49 -28.76 25.87
CA THR A 373 58.65 -28.53 24.44
C THR A 373 57.47 -29.08 23.62
N LYS A 374 56.87 -30.20 24.03
CA LYS A 374 55.64 -30.72 23.39
C LYS A 374 54.46 -29.76 23.54
N GLU A 375 54.24 -29.24 24.75
CA GLU A 375 53.20 -28.22 24.99
C GLU A 375 53.45 -26.96 24.18
N LEU A 376 54.72 -26.52 24.06
CA LEU A 376 55.09 -25.35 23.28
C LEU A 376 54.77 -25.54 21.79
N LEU A 377 55.07 -26.72 21.23
CA LEU A 377 54.75 -27.08 19.84
C LEU A 377 53.25 -27.17 19.59
N GLN A 378 52.48 -27.74 20.52
CA GLN A 378 51.02 -27.77 20.44
C GLN A 378 50.42 -26.36 20.48
N ARG A 379 50.92 -25.49 21.37
CA ARG A 379 50.49 -24.08 21.44
C ARG A 379 50.87 -23.30 20.18
N PHE A 380 52.08 -23.53 19.65
CA PHE A 380 52.55 -22.89 18.42
C PHE A 380 51.68 -23.28 17.22
N THR A 381 51.46 -24.57 17.00
CA THR A 381 50.63 -25.08 15.89
C THR A 381 49.18 -24.64 16.02
N HIS A 382 48.60 -24.66 17.23
CA HIS A 382 47.25 -24.14 17.47
C HIS A 382 47.15 -22.63 17.18
N ARG A 383 48.14 -21.83 17.61
CA ARG A 383 48.20 -20.39 17.27
C ARG A 383 48.38 -20.14 15.78
N LEU A 384 49.18 -20.96 15.10
CA LEU A 384 49.43 -20.85 13.66
C LEU A 384 48.14 -21.13 12.88
N ILE A 385 47.47 -22.24 13.19
CA ILE A 385 46.18 -22.61 12.57
C ILE A 385 45.15 -21.52 12.79
N ARG A 386 45.02 -21.00 14.01
CA ARG A 386 44.08 -19.92 14.30
C ARG A 386 44.39 -18.64 13.54
N LYS A 387 45.67 -18.30 13.34
CA LYS A 387 46.06 -17.14 12.52
C LYS A 387 45.74 -17.34 11.04
N ILE A 388 45.94 -18.55 10.51
CA ILE A 388 45.66 -18.87 9.11
C ILE A 388 44.15 -18.97 8.85
N SER A 389 43.39 -19.51 9.80
CA SER A 389 41.96 -19.75 9.64
C SER A 389 41.11 -18.51 9.84
N ASN A 390 41.53 -17.56 10.68
CA ASN A 390 40.75 -16.36 11.00
C ASN A 390 40.34 -15.55 9.75
N PRO A 391 41.24 -15.18 8.82
CA PRO A 391 40.87 -14.47 7.59
C PRO A 391 39.89 -15.27 6.72
N THR A 392 40.09 -16.58 6.59
CA THR A 392 39.19 -17.45 5.82
C THR A 392 37.80 -17.55 6.45
N ILE A 393 37.73 -17.64 7.79
CA ILE A 393 36.46 -17.70 8.53
C ILE A 393 35.73 -16.35 8.46
N GLU A 394 36.46 -15.24 8.57
CA GLU A 394 35.91 -13.89 8.40
C GLU A 394 35.42 -13.68 6.96
N GLY A 395 36.17 -14.14 5.96
CA GLY A 395 35.77 -14.15 4.55
C GLY A 395 34.52 -15.00 4.31
N ILE A 396 34.46 -16.23 4.86
CA ILE A 396 33.29 -17.11 4.79
C ILE A 396 32.05 -16.45 5.43
N LYS A 397 32.21 -15.77 6.58
CA LYS A 397 31.12 -15.03 7.23
C LYS A 397 30.71 -13.78 6.45
N SER A 398 31.66 -13.04 5.88
CA SER A 398 31.41 -11.86 5.05
C SER A 398 30.65 -12.25 3.78
N ILE A 399 31.04 -13.34 3.11
CA ILE A 399 30.32 -13.89 1.96
C ILE A 399 28.93 -14.39 2.37
N ALA A 400 28.81 -15.05 3.53
CA ALA A 400 27.51 -15.42 4.09
C ALA A 400 26.57 -14.21 4.16
N GLN A 401 27.11 -13.07 4.57
CA GLN A 401 26.40 -11.80 4.68
C GLN A 401 26.13 -11.15 3.32
N ASN A 402 26.98 -11.35 2.31
CA ASN A 402 26.85 -10.76 0.97
C ASN A 402 26.31 -11.73 -0.10
N LEU A 403 25.78 -12.89 0.28
CA LEU A 403 25.37 -13.98 -0.62
C LEU A 403 24.28 -13.62 -1.67
N HIS A 404 23.67 -12.44 -1.58
CA HIS A 404 22.71 -11.90 -2.55
C HIS A 404 23.34 -10.94 -3.57
N GLU A 405 24.54 -10.44 -3.28
CA GLU A 405 25.40 -9.95 -4.33
C GLU A 405 25.83 -11.18 -5.09
N GLN A 406 25.33 -11.35 -6.31
CA GLN A 406 25.91 -12.29 -7.26
C GLN A 406 27.32 -11.77 -7.57
N ASP A 407 28.22 -12.05 -6.64
CA ASP A 407 29.62 -11.75 -6.77
C ASP A 407 30.24 -12.87 -7.60
N ASN A 408 31.19 -12.51 -8.45
CA ASN A 408 31.79 -13.50 -9.33
C ASN A 408 32.48 -14.58 -8.46
N PRO A 409 32.29 -15.89 -8.71
CA PRO A 409 32.95 -16.95 -7.95
C PRO A 409 34.48 -16.76 -7.80
N ILE A 410 35.09 -16.07 -8.76
CA ILE A 410 36.50 -15.70 -8.78
C ILE A 410 36.79 -14.56 -7.77
N ASN A 411 35.92 -13.56 -7.64
CA ASN A 411 36.03 -12.51 -6.61
C ASN A 411 35.81 -13.09 -5.21
N THR A 412 34.84 -13.99 -5.09
CA THR A 412 34.59 -14.74 -3.84
C THR A 412 35.84 -15.53 -3.43
N ALA A 413 36.48 -16.22 -4.37
CA ALA A 413 37.72 -16.94 -4.11
C ALA A 413 38.88 -16.00 -3.72
N LYS A 414 39.01 -14.83 -4.36
CA LYS A 414 40.00 -13.81 -3.97
C LYS A 414 39.82 -13.33 -2.54
N HIS A 415 38.58 -13.10 -2.10
CA HIS A 415 38.30 -12.69 -0.72
C HIS A 415 38.52 -13.82 0.31
N ILE A 416 38.16 -15.08 -0.01
CA ILE A 416 38.40 -16.23 0.88
C ILE A 416 39.91 -16.47 1.10
N LEU A 417 40.70 -16.23 0.06
CA LEU A 417 42.11 -16.58 0.00
C LEU A 417 43.06 -15.37 0.09
N ASP A 418 42.53 -14.16 0.27
CA ASP A 418 43.29 -12.90 0.36
C ASP A 418 44.21 -12.64 -0.86
N LEU A 419 43.68 -12.80 -2.07
CA LEU A 419 44.43 -12.78 -3.35
C LEU A 419 44.24 -11.47 -4.15
N GLU A 420 44.36 -10.31 -3.51
CA GLU A 420 44.08 -9.01 -4.13
C GLU A 420 44.97 -8.64 -5.35
N GLY A 421 46.08 -9.36 -5.60
CA GLY A 421 47.07 -9.03 -6.64
C GLY A 421 47.05 -9.85 -7.94
N VAL A 422 46.03 -10.64 -8.24
CA VAL A 422 46.01 -11.54 -9.42
C VAL A 422 44.96 -11.12 -10.46
N ASP A 423 45.36 -10.83 -11.69
CA ASP A 423 44.44 -10.54 -12.80
C ASP A 423 43.85 -11.84 -13.40
N ILE A 424 42.52 -11.92 -13.43
CA ILE A 424 41.76 -13.08 -13.94
C ILE A 424 40.62 -12.54 -14.81
N PHE A 425 40.33 -13.21 -15.94
CA PHE A 425 39.20 -12.85 -16.82
C PHE A 425 37.85 -13.13 -16.13
N VAL A 426 36.95 -12.14 -16.14
CA VAL A 426 35.65 -12.14 -15.45
C VAL A 426 34.53 -11.98 -16.49
N PRO A 427 33.60 -12.94 -16.67
CA PRO A 427 32.45 -12.77 -17.55
C PRO A 427 31.49 -11.68 -17.05
N LYS A 428 30.85 -10.97 -18.00
CA LYS A 428 29.87 -9.90 -17.74
C LYS A 428 28.63 -10.44 -17.01
N LYS A 429 28.06 -9.63 -16.12
CA LYS A 429 26.89 -9.97 -15.32
C LYS A 429 25.60 -9.61 -16.04
N LYS A 430 24.55 -10.40 -15.86
CA LYS A 430 23.28 -10.27 -16.58
C LYS A 430 22.18 -9.67 -15.69
N ILE A 431 21.44 -8.69 -16.20
CA ILE A 431 20.23 -8.10 -15.59
C ILE A 431 19.05 -8.35 -16.50
N ILE A 432 17.99 -8.96 -15.97
CA ILE A 432 16.77 -9.29 -16.71
C ILE A 432 15.75 -8.16 -16.53
N VAL A 433 15.44 -7.46 -17.62
CA VAL A 433 14.50 -6.34 -17.68
C VAL A 433 13.14 -6.83 -18.19
N GLY A 434 12.12 -6.80 -17.33
CA GLY A 434 10.75 -7.12 -17.70
C GLY A 434 10.06 -6.01 -18.47
N THR A 435 9.30 -6.37 -19.49
CA THR A 435 8.45 -5.44 -20.23
C THR A 435 7.22 -6.11 -20.84
N ARG A 436 6.24 -5.32 -21.25
CA ARG A 436 5.08 -5.81 -22.01
C ARG A 436 5.45 -6.04 -23.47
N GLY A 437 4.72 -6.92 -24.14
CA GLY A 437 4.95 -7.26 -25.55
C GLY A 437 4.51 -6.19 -26.56
N SER A 438 3.86 -5.09 -26.11
CA SER A 438 3.44 -4.03 -27.03
C SER A 438 4.66 -3.28 -27.59
N LYS A 439 4.59 -2.86 -28.86
CA LYS A 439 5.68 -2.15 -29.53
C LYS A 439 6.11 -0.88 -28.78
N LEU A 440 5.14 -0.16 -28.19
CA LEU A 440 5.43 1.00 -27.35
C LEU A 440 6.20 0.63 -26.08
N ALA A 441 5.80 -0.44 -25.37
CA ALA A 441 6.48 -0.87 -24.15
C ALA A 441 7.91 -1.35 -24.44
N LEU A 442 8.11 -2.15 -25.50
CA LEU A 442 9.43 -2.58 -25.95
C LEU A 442 10.34 -1.39 -26.29
N THR A 443 9.81 -0.39 -27.00
CA THR A 443 10.58 0.81 -27.36
C THR A 443 10.99 1.61 -26.11
N GLN A 444 10.11 1.72 -25.13
CA GLN A 444 10.40 2.37 -23.85
C GLN A 444 11.49 1.62 -23.06
N THR A 445 11.40 0.29 -23.03
CA THR A 445 12.38 -0.57 -22.35
C THR A 445 13.75 -0.49 -23.01
N ASN A 446 13.82 -0.57 -24.34
CA ASN A 446 15.09 -0.46 -25.07
C ASN A 446 15.76 0.90 -24.83
N TRP A 447 14.97 1.99 -24.79
CA TRP A 447 15.52 3.31 -24.49
C TRP A 447 16.16 3.39 -23.09
N ILE A 448 15.56 2.75 -22.08
CA ILE A 448 16.15 2.67 -20.74
C ILE A 448 17.41 1.80 -20.75
N ILE A 449 17.36 0.64 -21.41
CA ILE A 449 18.53 -0.25 -21.56
C ILE A 449 19.69 0.51 -22.21
N ASP A 450 19.44 1.33 -23.23
CA ASP A 450 20.46 2.17 -23.87
C ASP A 450 21.06 3.21 -22.91
N GLN A 451 20.28 3.75 -21.96
CA GLN A 451 20.85 4.63 -20.93
C GLN A 451 21.66 3.83 -19.89
N LEU A 452 21.18 2.66 -19.48
CA LEU A 452 21.88 1.80 -18.53
C LEU A 452 23.21 1.29 -19.10
N ASN A 453 23.25 0.89 -20.38
CA ASN A 453 24.46 0.49 -21.10
C ASN A 453 25.54 1.59 -21.14
N LYS A 454 25.15 2.87 -21.14
CA LYS A 454 26.09 3.99 -21.10
C LYS A 454 26.68 4.20 -19.71
N ILE A 455 25.91 3.91 -18.67
CA ILE A 455 26.33 4.04 -17.28
C ILE A 455 27.22 2.86 -16.89
N GLU A 456 26.81 1.65 -17.26
CA GLU A 456 27.48 0.41 -16.92
C GLU A 456 27.63 -0.50 -18.15
N PRO A 457 28.75 -0.38 -18.90
CA PRO A 457 29.00 -1.18 -20.10
C PRO A 457 29.39 -2.63 -19.80
N ASP A 458 29.74 -2.98 -18.55
CA ASP A 458 30.18 -4.32 -18.16
C ASP A 458 29.03 -5.26 -17.76
N TYR A 459 27.79 -4.77 -17.86
CA TYR A 459 26.59 -5.58 -17.67
C TYR A 459 25.90 -5.89 -19.01
N GLU A 460 25.25 -7.05 -19.06
CA GLU A 460 24.36 -7.45 -20.13
C GLU A 460 22.90 -7.25 -19.66
N PHE A 461 22.10 -6.49 -20.42
CA PHE A 461 20.68 -6.29 -20.13
C PHE A 461 19.83 -7.13 -21.08
N GLU A 462 19.14 -8.13 -20.55
CA GLU A 462 18.24 -9.00 -21.31
C GLU A 462 16.79 -8.57 -21.13
N THR A 463 16.05 -8.43 -22.23
CA THR A 463 14.62 -8.11 -22.16
C THR A 463 13.79 -9.38 -22.05
N LYS A 464 12.93 -9.48 -21.04
CA LYS A 464 11.92 -10.54 -20.89
C LYS A 464 10.52 -9.98 -21.13
N ILE A 465 9.82 -10.50 -22.14
CA ILE A 465 8.44 -10.12 -22.47
C ILE A 465 7.48 -10.85 -21.54
N ILE A 466 6.61 -10.10 -20.87
CA ILE A 466 5.58 -10.61 -19.94
C ILE A 466 4.20 -10.20 -20.45
N ARG A 467 3.32 -11.18 -20.60
CA ARG A 467 1.93 -10.95 -21.04
C ARG A 467 1.07 -10.51 -19.85
N THR A 468 0.34 -9.41 -20.01
CA THR A 468 -0.51 -8.82 -18.95
C THR A 468 -2.00 -8.94 -19.28
N SER A 469 -2.88 -8.92 -18.27
CA SER A 469 -4.34 -9.00 -18.48
C SER A 469 -4.91 -7.79 -19.23
N GLY A 470 -4.23 -6.64 -19.15
CA GLY A 470 -4.56 -5.47 -19.95
C GLY A 470 -4.24 -5.65 -21.43
N ASP A 471 -3.30 -6.53 -21.80
CA ASP A 471 -3.06 -6.88 -23.22
C ASP A 471 -4.23 -7.69 -23.80
N ASP A 472 -5.01 -8.37 -22.95
CA ASP A 472 -6.21 -9.13 -23.33
C ASP A 472 -7.50 -8.29 -23.27
N GLY A 473 -7.39 -6.96 -23.10
CA GLY A 473 -8.52 -6.02 -23.12
C GLY A 473 -9.30 -5.89 -21.80
N LYS A 474 -8.83 -6.46 -20.70
CA LYS A 474 -9.46 -6.36 -19.36
C LYS A 474 -8.87 -5.21 -18.55
N ILE A 475 -9.18 -3.97 -18.95
CA ILE A 475 -8.58 -2.74 -18.41
C ILE A 475 -9.19 -2.34 -17.06
N ASP A 476 -10.42 -2.75 -16.76
CA ASP A 476 -11.13 -2.40 -15.51
C ASP A 476 -10.53 -3.08 -14.26
N VAL A 477 -9.58 -3.99 -14.44
CA VAL A 477 -8.85 -4.63 -13.35
C VAL A 477 -7.75 -3.69 -12.86
N VAL A 478 -7.75 -3.34 -11.57
CA VAL A 478 -6.68 -2.56 -10.95
C VAL A 478 -5.33 -3.26 -11.19
N GLY A 479 -4.36 -2.52 -11.75
CA GLY A 479 -3.04 -3.08 -12.09
C GLY A 479 -3.03 -3.98 -13.34
N ALA A 480 -4.05 -3.92 -14.21
CA ALA A 480 -4.15 -4.73 -15.43
C ALA A 480 -2.87 -4.77 -16.27
N PHE A 481 -2.05 -3.72 -16.23
CA PHE A 481 -0.80 -3.59 -16.99
C PHE A 481 0.48 -3.78 -16.16
N THR A 482 0.40 -3.82 -14.83
CA THR A 482 1.57 -3.90 -13.93
C THR A 482 1.63 -5.21 -13.16
N SER A 483 0.49 -5.78 -12.75
CA SER A 483 0.46 -6.91 -11.82
C SER A 483 1.19 -8.17 -12.31
N ALA A 484 1.22 -8.43 -13.62
CA ALA A 484 1.97 -9.58 -14.14
C ALA A 484 3.49 -9.37 -14.07
N LEU A 485 3.96 -8.15 -14.38
CA LEU A 485 5.38 -7.77 -14.24
C LEU A 485 5.78 -7.82 -12.75
N GLN A 486 4.95 -7.26 -11.87
CA GLN A 486 5.16 -7.27 -10.42
C GLN A 486 5.25 -8.69 -9.86
N ARG A 487 4.38 -9.61 -10.30
CA ARG A 487 4.44 -11.03 -9.91
C ARG A 487 5.73 -11.72 -10.38
N SER A 488 6.12 -11.52 -11.64
CA SER A 488 7.37 -12.10 -12.15
C SER A 488 8.60 -11.52 -11.46
N MET A 489 8.57 -10.23 -11.10
CA MET A 489 9.64 -9.60 -10.33
C MET A 489 9.74 -10.17 -8.93
N LEU A 490 8.61 -10.27 -8.22
CA LEU A 490 8.57 -10.90 -6.91
C LEU A 490 9.05 -12.35 -7.02
N ALA A 491 8.64 -13.11 -8.04
CA ALA A 491 9.09 -14.48 -8.31
C ALA A 491 10.59 -14.63 -8.64
N GLY A 492 11.33 -13.53 -8.80
CA GLY A 492 12.75 -13.53 -9.18
C GLY A 492 12.98 -13.90 -10.65
N GLU A 493 11.96 -13.75 -11.50
CA GLU A 493 12.06 -14.02 -12.93
C GLU A 493 12.59 -12.83 -13.75
N ILE A 494 12.49 -11.62 -13.19
CA ILE A 494 13.00 -10.36 -13.73
C ILE A 494 13.57 -9.54 -12.56
N ASP A 495 14.58 -8.72 -12.83
CA ASP A 495 15.24 -7.89 -11.82
C ASP A 495 14.64 -6.49 -11.71
N LEU A 496 14.21 -5.92 -12.84
CA LEU A 496 13.54 -4.63 -12.92
C LEU A 496 12.51 -4.60 -14.04
N ALA A 497 11.53 -3.73 -13.95
CA ALA A 497 10.50 -3.53 -14.96
C ALA A 497 10.35 -2.05 -15.32
N ILE A 498 10.09 -1.79 -16.60
CA ILE A 498 9.92 -0.43 -17.12
C ILE A 498 8.45 -0.17 -17.37
N HIS A 499 7.93 0.90 -16.78
CA HIS A 499 6.52 1.26 -16.84
C HIS A 499 6.34 2.69 -17.34
N SER A 500 5.24 2.93 -18.05
CA SER A 500 4.70 4.28 -18.15
C SER A 500 4.17 4.68 -16.76
N TYR A 501 4.66 5.77 -16.19
CA TYR A 501 4.42 6.10 -14.78
C TYR A 501 2.94 6.30 -14.44
N LYS A 502 2.16 6.81 -15.41
CA LYS A 502 0.69 6.95 -15.30
C LYS A 502 -0.06 5.63 -15.15
N ASP A 503 0.53 4.51 -15.58
CA ASP A 503 -0.09 3.18 -15.51
C ASP A 503 0.26 2.45 -14.20
N ILE A 504 1.17 3.02 -13.38
CA ILE A 504 1.53 2.49 -12.07
C ILE A 504 0.47 2.91 -11.04
N PRO A 505 -0.20 1.97 -10.36
CA PRO A 505 -1.17 2.27 -9.31
C PRO A 505 -0.62 3.25 -8.26
N THR A 506 -1.50 4.05 -7.64
CA THR A 506 -1.14 4.94 -6.52
C THR A 506 -0.71 4.16 -5.28
N GLU A 507 -1.22 2.94 -5.14
CA GLU A 507 -0.89 2.00 -4.08
C GLU A 507 0.47 1.32 -4.34
N GLU A 508 1.35 1.36 -3.34
CA GLU A 508 2.65 0.69 -3.41
C GLU A 508 2.50 -0.81 -3.25
N VAL A 509 3.13 -1.61 -4.10
CA VAL A 509 3.18 -3.08 -3.93
C VAL A 509 4.27 -3.42 -2.94
N LEU A 510 3.93 -4.26 -1.95
CA LEU A 510 4.90 -4.66 -0.94
C LEU A 510 6.07 -5.43 -1.59
N GLY A 511 7.29 -5.12 -1.15
CA GLY A 511 8.50 -5.77 -1.63
C GLY A 511 9.00 -5.20 -2.95
N LEU A 512 8.28 -4.24 -3.54
CA LEU A 512 8.67 -3.52 -4.74
C LEU A 512 8.78 -2.03 -4.45
N ARG A 513 9.67 -1.34 -5.15
CA ARG A 513 9.79 0.11 -5.15
C ARG A 513 9.85 0.63 -6.57
N VAL A 514 9.33 1.83 -6.78
CA VAL A 514 9.45 2.54 -8.05
C VAL A 514 10.47 3.64 -7.89
N ILE A 515 11.71 3.35 -8.26
CA ILE A 515 12.82 4.29 -8.25
C ILE A 515 13.77 3.91 -9.40
N PRO A 516 14.20 4.86 -10.24
CA PRO A 516 13.81 6.26 -10.35
C PRO A 516 12.62 6.51 -11.30
N VAL A 517 12.28 7.79 -11.45
CA VAL A 517 11.55 8.30 -12.61
C VAL A 517 12.50 9.07 -13.53
N THR A 518 12.29 8.92 -14.83
CA THR A 518 13.09 9.60 -15.86
C THR A 518 12.72 11.07 -15.99
N GLU A 519 13.53 11.83 -16.73
CA GLU A 519 13.11 13.14 -17.23
C GLU A 519 11.78 13.01 -18.01
N ARG A 520 10.88 13.96 -17.77
CA ARG A 520 9.56 14.02 -18.41
C ARG A 520 9.70 14.48 -19.86
N LYS A 521 9.10 13.73 -20.80
CA LYS A 521 9.00 14.11 -22.21
C LYS A 521 7.74 14.96 -22.48
N ASP A 522 7.39 15.19 -23.75
CA ASP A 522 6.21 15.98 -24.09
C ASP A 522 4.93 15.38 -23.50
N VAL A 523 4.26 16.15 -22.64
CA VAL A 523 3.05 15.73 -21.93
C VAL A 523 1.77 15.88 -22.74
N ARG A 524 1.81 16.66 -23.83
CA ARG A 524 0.62 17.09 -24.56
C ARG A 524 -0.14 15.92 -25.17
N ASP A 525 -1.43 16.13 -25.36
CA ASP A 525 -2.28 15.23 -26.12
C ASP A 525 -2.40 15.76 -27.56
N VAL A 526 -2.66 14.85 -28.49
CA VAL A 526 -2.82 15.19 -29.90
C VAL A 526 -4.13 14.65 -30.45
N LEU A 527 -4.68 15.38 -31.41
CA LEU A 527 -5.75 14.94 -32.28
C LEU A 527 -5.15 14.31 -33.54
N ILE A 528 -5.67 13.16 -33.93
CA ILE A 528 -5.50 12.61 -35.28
C ILE A 528 -6.89 12.61 -35.89
N SER A 529 -7.10 13.38 -36.96
CA SER A 529 -8.38 13.40 -37.67
C SER A 529 -8.23 12.79 -39.05
N LYS A 530 -9.29 12.13 -39.51
CA LYS A 530 -9.34 11.50 -40.83
C LYS A 530 -9.36 12.53 -41.96
N SER A 531 -9.96 13.70 -41.72
CA SER A 531 -10.01 14.81 -42.68
C SER A 531 -8.75 15.67 -42.70
N GLY A 532 -7.85 15.54 -41.70
CA GLY A 532 -6.73 16.45 -41.53
C GLY A 532 -7.13 17.82 -40.97
N GLU A 533 -8.37 17.97 -40.51
CA GLU A 533 -8.89 19.18 -39.87
C GLU A 533 -8.60 19.21 -38.37
N LYS A 534 -8.45 20.41 -37.82
CA LYS A 534 -8.29 20.65 -36.38
C LYS A 534 -9.60 20.46 -35.64
N LEU A 535 -9.53 20.36 -34.31
CA LEU A 535 -10.70 20.14 -33.44
C LEU A 535 -11.82 21.17 -33.69
N ILE A 536 -11.46 22.44 -33.88
CA ILE A 536 -12.43 23.52 -34.06
C ILE A 536 -13.13 23.48 -35.43
N ASP A 537 -12.48 22.87 -36.42
CA ASP A 537 -12.93 22.82 -37.81
C ASP A 537 -13.74 21.54 -38.11
N LEU A 538 -13.74 20.55 -37.20
CA LEU A 538 -14.52 19.32 -37.37
C LEU A 538 -16.03 19.61 -37.50
N PRO A 539 -16.74 18.88 -38.38
CA PRO A 539 -18.16 19.08 -38.61
C PRO A 539 -18.99 18.80 -37.36
N ARG A 540 -20.15 19.44 -37.26
CA ARG A 540 -21.09 19.24 -36.15
C ARG A 540 -21.49 17.77 -36.04
N GLY A 541 -21.44 17.22 -34.84
CA GLY A 541 -21.75 15.80 -34.59
C GLY A 541 -20.66 14.82 -35.00
N ALA A 542 -19.44 15.27 -35.34
CA ALA A 542 -18.32 14.37 -35.59
C ALA A 542 -18.00 13.49 -34.36
N VAL A 543 -17.54 12.27 -34.63
CA VAL A 543 -17.30 11.22 -33.65
C VAL A 543 -15.81 11.19 -33.27
N ILE A 544 -15.50 11.57 -32.03
CA ILE A 544 -14.15 11.53 -31.46
C ILE A 544 -13.97 10.29 -30.60
N GLY A 545 -12.97 9.47 -30.94
CA GLY A 545 -12.57 8.28 -30.18
C GLY A 545 -11.58 8.60 -29.06
N THR A 546 -11.94 8.32 -27.82
CA THR A 546 -11.00 8.34 -26.68
C THR A 546 -11.37 7.30 -25.62
N GLY A 547 -10.38 6.58 -25.10
CA GLY A 547 -10.55 5.68 -23.96
C GLY A 547 -10.43 6.37 -22.59
N SER A 548 -10.30 7.70 -22.56
CA SER A 548 -10.04 8.48 -21.35
C SER A 548 -11.17 9.46 -21.09
N LEU A 549 -11.90 9.28 -19.98
CA LEU A 549 -12.95 10.21 -19.54
C LEU A 549 -12.39 11.62 -19.31
N ARG A 550 -11.15 11.74 -18.81
CA ARG A 550 -10.43 13.02 -18.70
C ARG A 550 -10.38 13.79 -20.03
N ARG A 551 -10.17 13.11 -21.15
CA ARG A 551 -10.10 13.77 -22.48
C ARG A 551 -11.49 14.16 -22.95
N SER A 552 -12.47 13.27 -22.84
CA SER A 552 -13.83 13.54 -23.31
C SER A 552 -14.44 14.73 -22.56
N VAL A 553 -14.35 14.79 -21.23
CA VAL A 553 -14.94 15.91 -20.46
C VAL A 553 -14.30 17.26 -20.79
N GLN A 554 -12.98 17.30 -21.04
CA GLN A 554 -12.28 18.52 -21.40
C GLN A 554 -12.66 19.00 -22.80
N LEU A 555 -12.75 18.09 -23.76
CA LEU A 555 -13.17 18.41 -25.13
C LEU A 555 -14.64 18.83 -25.19
N GLN A 556 -15.51 18.22 -24.38
CA GLN A 556 -16.92 18.62 -24.24
C GLN A 556 -17.08 20.08 -23.79
N GLN A 557 -16.14 20.64 -23.02
CA GLN A 557 -16.18 22.07 -22.65
C GLN A 557 -15.93 22.99 -23.85
N ILE A 558 -15.23 22.51 -24.88
CA ILE A 558 -14.82 23.29 -26.05
C ILE A 558 -15.81 23.06 -27.21
N ARG A 559 -16.17 21.80 -27.45
CA ARG A 559 -17.06 21.33 -28.53
C ARG A 559 -18.12 20.38 -27.96
N PRO A 560 -19.16 20.90 -27.28
CA PRO A 560 -20.24 20.08 -26.73
C PRO A 560 -21.15 19.47 -27.81
N ASP A 561 -21.05 19.92 -29.06
CA ASP A 561 -21.81 19.45 -30.21
C ASP A 561 -21.24 18.19 -30.87
N LEU A 562 -20.05 17.74 -30.45
CA LEU A 562 -19.39 16.52 -30.95
C LEU A 562 -19.78 15.28 -30.14
N GLU A 563 -19.69 14.11 -30.77
CA GLU A 563 -19.96 12.84 -30.12
C GLU A 563 -18.65 12.20 -29.63
N TYR A 564 -18.59 11.78 -28.36
CA TYR A 564 -17.39 11.17 -27.77
C TYR A 564 -17.62 9.69 -27.50
N LYS A 565 -16.91 8.82 -28.24
CA LYS A 565 -17.05 7.36 -28.15
C LYS A 565 -15.79 6.71 -27.57
N PHE A 566 -16.01 5.65 -26.79
CA PHE A 566 -14.93 4.90 -26.18
C PHE A 566 -14.13 4.12 -27.23
N ILE A 567 -12.80 4.28 -27.23
CA ILE A 567 -11.90 3.50 -28.10
C ILE A 567 -10.75 2.89 -27.28
N GLN A 568 -10.52 1.60 -27.49
CA GLN A 568 -9.47 0.83 -26.81
C GLN A 568 -8.50 0.17 -27.77
N GLY A 569 -7.28 -0.06 -27.28
CA GLY A 569 -6.19 -0.67 -28.02
C GLY A 569 -4.87 0.09 -27.87
N ASN A 570 -3.81 -0.48 -28.42
CA ASN A 570 -2.52 0.20 -28.61
C ASN A 570 -2.64 1.31 -29.68
N VAL A 571 -1.62 2.16 -29.77
CA VAL A 571 -1.58 3.34 -30.68
C VAL A 571 -1.96 2.96 -32.12
N ASP A 572 -1.28 1.96 -32.67
CA ASP A 572 -1.49 1.40 -34.01
C ASP A 572 -2.92 0.87 -34.21
N SER A 573 -3.41 0.07 -33.27
CA SER A 573 -4.77 -0.48 -33.36
C SER A 573 -5.85 0.60 -33.27
N ARG A 574 -5.61 1.68 -32.50
CA ARG A 574 -6.57 2.80 -32.38
C ARG A 574 -6.63 3.63 -33.66
N ILE A 575 -5.48 3.87 -34.30
CA ILE A 575 -5.41 4.54 -35.61
C ILE A 575 -6.15 3.70 -36.66
N HIS A 576 -5.91 2.39 -36.69
CA HIS A 576 -6.65 1.51 -37.61
C HIS A 576 -8.16 1.52 -37.36
N LYS A 577 -8.58 1.44 -36.09
CA LYS A 577 -10.00 1.53 -35.71
C LYS A 577 -10.63 2.87 -36.09
N MET A 578 -9.88 3.96 -36.03
CA MET A 578 -10.36 5.25 -36.51
C MET A 578 -10.75 5.16 -37.99
N GLU A 579 -9.93 4.50 -38.80
CA GLU A 579 -10.19 4.35 -40.23
C GLU A 579 -11.37 3.42 -40.53
N THR A 580 -11.58 2.38 -39.71
CA THR A 580 -12.50 1.26 -40.00
C THR A 580 -13.80 1.25 -39.19
N GLU A 581 -13.85 1.81 -37.99
CA GLU A 581 -14.97 1.70 -37.03
C GLU A 581 -15.80 2.99 -36.91
N GLY A 582 -15.67 3.91 -37.86
CA GLY A 582 -16.54 5.09 -37.96
C GLY A 582 -16.23 6.21 -36.97
N TYR A 583 -14.94 6.40 -36.61
CA TYR A 583 -14.49 7.59 -35.90
C TYR A 583 -13.96 8.63 -36.89
N ASP A 584 -14.31 9.90 -36.69
CA ASP A 584 -13.81 11.01 -37.50
C ASP A 584 -12.43 11.48 -37.01
N ALA A 585 -12.18 11.35 -35.71
CA ALA A 585 -10.89 11.63 -35.10
C ALA A 585 -10.65 10.79 -33.84
N ILE A 586 -9.39 10.68 -33.40
CA ILE A 586 -9.01 10.08 -32.11
C ILE A 586 -8.05 10.98 -31.35
N VAL A 587 -7.99 10.79 -30.03
CA VAL A 587 -7.07 11.55 -29.17
C VAL A 587 -6.08 10.63 -28.48
N LEU A 588 -4.79 10.90 -28.68
CA LEU A 588 -3.66 10.11 -28.16
C LEU A 588 -2.66 11.03 -27.41
N ALA A 589 -1.72 10.43 -26.68
CA ALA A 589 -0.64 11.20 -26.05
C ALA A 589 0.48 11.41 -27.07
N ALA A 590 1.01 12.64 -27.18
CA ALA A 590 2.11 12.99 -28.10
C ALA A 590 3.31 12.06 -27.89
N THR A 591 3.71 11.82 -26.64
CA THR A 591 4.84 10.93 -26.31
C THR A 591 4.71 9.52 -26.87
N GLY A 592 3.47 9.02 -26.99
CA GLY A 592 3.21 7.69 -27.53
C GLY A 592 3.50 7.60 -29.02
N LEU A 593 3.19 8.66 -29.77
CA LEU A 593 3.47 8.77 -31.20
C LEU A 593 4.94 9.08 -31.46
N GLU A 594 5.54 9.98 -30.69
CA GLU A 594 6.98 10.30 -30.79
C GLU A 594 7.84 9.04 -30.67
N LYS A 595 7.59 8.22 -29.64
CA LYS A 595 8.33 6.96 -29.42
C LYS A 595 8.15 5.96 -30.56
N MET A 596 7.06 6.07 -31.31
CA MET A 596 6.74 5.19 -32.43
C MET A 596 7.18 5.78 -33.77
N ASN A 597 7.76 6.99 -33.79
CA ASN A 597 8.05 7.78 -34.99
C ASN A 597 6.80 8.03 -35.85
N MET A 598 5.69 8.40 -35.20
CA MET A 598 4.37 8.63 -35.84
C MET A 598 3.80 10.02 -35.52
N LEU A 599 4.62 10.96 -35.03
CA LEU A 599 4.13 12.29 -34.63
C LEU A 599 3.64 13.11 -35.83
N ASP A 600 4.12 12.81 -37.03
CA ASP A 600 3.68 13.36 -38.32
C ASP A 600 2.22 13.05 -38.65
N GLN A 601 1.62 12.03 -38.04
CA GLN A 601 0.19 11.74 -38.16
C GLN A 601 -0.68 12.64 -37.28
N ALA A 602 -0.10 13.39 -36.35
CA ALA A 602 -0.85 14.33 -35.51
C ALA A 602 -1.34 15.50 -36.35
N THR A 603 -2.67 15.68 -36.38
CA THR A 603 -3.30 16.81 -37.06
C THR A 603 -3.20 18.09 -36.22
N GLU A 604 -3.32 17.94 -34.91
CA GLU A 604 -3.24 19.05 -33.95
C GLU A 604 -2.60 18.57 -32.65
N ILE A 605 -1.66 19.35 -32.12
CA ILE A 605 -1.08 19.14 -30.80
C ILE A 605 -1.76 20.14 -29.86
N PHE A 606 -2.43 19.66 -28.82
CA PHE A 606 -3.13 20.53 -27.89
C PHE A 606 -2.17 21.21 -26.93
N GLU A 607 -2.32 22.52 -26.77
CA GLU A 607 -1.68 23.24 -25.69
C GLU A 607 -2.21 22.75 -24.33
N ILE A 608 -1.36 22.79 -23.30
CA ILE A 608 -1.67 22.27 -21.96
C ILE A 608 -2.91 22.96 -21.36
N ASP A 609 -3.11 24.23 -21.73
CA ASP A 609 -4.28 24.99 -21.29
C ASP A 609 -5.59 24.52 -21.92
N VAL A 610 -5.52 23.95 -23.13
CA VAL A 610 -6.65 23.33 -23.83
C VAL A 610 -6.92 21.94 -23.26
N MET A 611 -5.87 21.15 -23.02
CA MET A 611 -5.99 19.81 -22.47
C MET A 611 -4.92 19.53 -21.42
N VAL A 612 -5.32 19.60 -20.15
CA VAL A 612 -4.43 19.26 -19.03
C VAL A 612 -4.20 17.74 -19.06
N PRO A 613 -2.93 17.28 -19.08
CA PRO A 613 -2.59 15.87 -19.26
C PRO A 613 -2.96 14.99 -18.06
N ALA A 614 -2.91 13.68 -18.28
CA ALA A 614 -3.07 12.72 -17.19
C ALA A 614 -1.90 12.81 -16.19
N VAL A 615 -2.19 12.50 -14.93
CA VAL A 615 -1.20 12.38 -13.85
C VAL A 615 -0.08 11.44 -14.28
N GLY A 616 1.17 11.89 -14.17
CA GLY A 616 2.33 11.07 -14.53
C GLY A 616 2.55 10.85 -16.03
N GLN A 617 1.83 11.55 -16.92
CA GLN A 617 2.01 11.39 -18.37
C GLN A 617 3.43 11.80 -18.80
N ALA A 618 3.95 11.09 -19.80
CA ALA A 618 5.28 11.28 -20.38
C ALA A 618 6.48 10.96 -19.47
N ILE A 619 6.24 10.30 -18.33
CA ILE A 619 7.28 9.82 -17.42
C ILE A 619 7.40 8.29 -17.55
N LEU A 620 8.64 7.78 -17.54
CA LEU A 620 8.89 6.36 -17.33
C LEU A 620 9.32 6.14 -15.87
N GLY A 621 8.74 5.13 -15.24
CA GLY A 621 9.14 4.63 -13.93
C GLY A 621 9.87 3.30 -14.07
N ILE A 622 10.92 3.14 -13.29
CA ILE A 622 11.62 1.86 -13.11
C ILE A 622 11.13 1.25 -11.80
N GLU A 623 10.49 0.09 -11.88
CA GLU A 623 10.09 -0.72 -10.73
C GLU A 623 11.14 -1.81 -10.51
N LEU A 624 11.51 -2.05 -9.26
CA LEU A 624 12.45 -3.09 -8.86
C LEU A 624 12.07 -3.62 -7.46
N ILE A 625 12.71 -4.70 -7.03
CA ILE A 625 12.58 -5.19 -5.65
C ILE A 625 13.03 -4.09 -4.67
N ASP A 626 12.26 -3.89 -3.59
CA ASP A 626 12.51 -2.91 -2.53
C ASP A 626 13.70 -3.31 -1.64
N LYS A 627 14.87 -3.35 -2.25
CA LYS A 627 16.11 -3.79 -1.65
C LYS A 627 17.24 -2.85 -2.05
N ASP A 628 18.06 -2.48 -1.07
CA ASP A 628 19.27 -1.72 -1.33
C ASP A 628 20.34 -2.63 -1.93
N GLY A 629 21.14 -2.07 -2.84
CA GLY A 629 22.19 -2.81 -3.55
C GLY A 629 22.46 -2.23 -4.93
N TYR A 630 23.33 -2.92 -5.66
CA TYR A 630 23.90 -2.42 -6.91
C TYR A 630 22.84 -2.01 -7.96
N ILE A 631 21.80 -2.82 -8.20
CA ILE A 631 20.77 -2.50 -9.21
C ILE A 631 20.07 -1.19 -8.86
N LEU A 632 19.73 -0.99 -7.58
CA LEU A 632 19.11 0.24 -7.11
C LEU A 632 20.03 1.44 -7.35
N ASP A 633 21.32 1.32 -7.02
CA ASP A 633 22.28 2.41 -7.18
C ASP A 633 22.57 2.73 -8.63
N LEU A 634 22.58 1.72 -9.50
CA LEU A 634 22.64 1.87 -10.95
C LEU A 634 21.43 2.65 -11.47
N VAL A 635 20.21 2.20 -11.15
CA VAL A 635 19.01 2.85 -11.68
C VAL A 635 18.83 4.25 -11.10
N LYS A 636 19.22 4.53 -9.85
CA LYS A 636 19.17 5.87 -9.24
C LYS A 636 19.88 6.94 -10.08
N GLN A 637 20.86 6.57 -10.88
CA GLN A 637 21.57 7.52 -11.76
C GLN A 637 20.68 8.07 -12.90
N LEU A 638 19.57 7.40 -13.22
CA LEU A 638 18.58 7.87 -14.19
C LEU A 638 17.50 8.79 -13.57
N LYS A 639 17.67 9.17 -12.30
CA LYS A 639 16.71 9.99 -11.57
C LYS A 639 16.70 11.44 -12.05
N HIS A 640 15.50 11.96 -12.31
CA HIS A 640 15.28 13.39 -12.51
C HIS A 640 14.41 13.97 -11.38
N GLU A 641 15.03 14.68 -10.44
CA GLU A 641 14.37 15.21 -9.23
C GLU A 641 13.20 16.17 -9.52
N PRO A 642 13.31 17.14 -10.45
CA PRO A 642 12.18 18.01 -10.77
C PRO A 642 10.97 17.22 -11.27
N THR A 643 11.20 16.20 -12.11
CA THR A 643 10.12 15.33 -12.58
C THR A 643 9.51 14.51 -11.46
N LYS A 644 10.32 13.99 -10.52
CA LYS A 644 9.82 13.25 -9.36
C LYS A 644 8.94 14.13 -8.47
N ASN A 645 9.39 15.35 -8.17
CA ASN A 645 8.64 16.31 -7.36
C ASN A 645 7.29 16.69 -8.01
N ALA A 646 7.30 16.95 -9.33
CA ALA A 646 6.08 17.19 -10.09
C ALA A 646 5.12 15.99 -10.03
N ALA A 647 5.63 14.78 -10.32
CA ALA A 647 4.82 13.57 -10.35
C ALA A 647 4.24 13.21 -8.97
N ASP A 648 4.96 13.48 -7.88
CA ASP A 648 4.48 13.31 -6.51
C ASP A 648 3.35 14.28 -6.16
N ALA A 649 3.42 15.52 -6.66
CA ALA A 649 2.35 16.50 -6.50
C ALA A 649 1.09 16.09 -7.26
N GLU A 650 1.24 15.66 -8.52
CA GLU A 650 0.13 15.18 -9.35
C GLU A 650 -0.54 13.93 -8.74
N ARG A 651 0.24 12.98 -8.22
CA ARG A 651 -0.30 11.80 -7.52
C ARG A 651 -0.98 12.17 -6.22
N ALA A 652 -0.43 13.11 -5.44
CA ALA A 652 -1.09 13.59 -4.22
C ALA A 652 -2.44 14.25 -4.51
N PHE A 653 -2.54 14.99 -5.62
CA PHE A 653 -3.81 15.57 -6.09
C PHE A 653 -4.83 14.48 -6.47
N LEU A 654 -4.41 13.44 -7.21
CA LEU A 654 -5.25 12.30 -7.57
C LEU A 654 -5.80 11.56 -6.35
N ILE A 655 -4.92 11.25 -5.38
CA ILE A 655 -5.27 10.58 -4.13
C ILE A 655 -6.25 11.43 -3.30
N ALA A 656 -6.05 12.74 -3.25
CA ALA A 656 -6.90 13.65 -2.49
C ALA A 656 -8.35 13.68 -3.01
N LEU A 657 -8.55 13.48 -4.31
CA LEU A 657 -9.87 13.38 -4.94
C LEU A 657 -10.47 11.97 -4.87
N GLY A 658 -9.75 10.99 -4.33
CA GLY A 658 -10.18 9.59 -4.28
C GLY A 658 -10.31 8.94 -5.65
N GLY A 659 -9.60 9.46 -6.66
CA GLY A 659 -9.74 9.03 -8.05
C GLY A 659 -8.72 8.00 -8.50
N GLY A 660 -9.06 7.29 -9.57
CA GLY A 660 -8.20 6.32 -10.26
C GLY A 660 -8.07 6.65 -11.75
N CYS A 661 -7.56 5.71 -12.57
CA CYS A 661 -7.40 5.92 -14.02
C CYS A 661 -8.72 6.20 -14.77
N ASN A 662 -9.86 5.83 -14.17
CA ASN A 662 -11.19 5.95 -14.77
C ASN A 662 -11.99 7.16 -14.25
N THR A 663 -11.38 8.07 -13.48
CA THR A 663 -12.06 9.30 -13.07
C THR A 663 -11.68 10.47 -13.99
N PRO A 664 -12.56 11.46 -14.21
CA PRO A 664 -12.31 12.64 -15.04
C PRO A 664 -11.42 13.65 -14.30
N ILE A 665 -10.21 13.21 -13.94
CA ILE A 665 -9.21 13.96 -13.18
C ILE A 665 -7.99 14.18 -14.06
N ALA A 666 -7.46 15.40 -14.04
CA ALA A 666 -6.18 15.75 -14.65
C ALA A 666 -5.33 16.52 -13.66
N ALA A 667 -4.02 16.31 -13.69
CA ALA A 667 -3.09 17.21 -13.03
C ALA A 667 -1.78 17.26 -13.80
N TYR A 668 -1.26 18.48 -13.92
CA TYR A 668 0.05 18.74 -14.48
C TYR A 668 0.82 19.62 -13.52
N ALA A 669 1.98 19.14 -13.08
CA ALA A 669 2.89 19.90 -12.25
C ALA A 669 4.21 20.17 -12.98
N GLN A 670 4.74 21.35 -12.73
CA GLN A 670 6.08 21.76 -13.15
C GLN A 670 6.83 22.17 -11.90
N ALA A 671 7.95 21.52 -11.64
CA ALA A 671 8.79 21.82 -10.48
C ALA A 671 10.16 22.30 -10.96
N THR A 672 10.72 23.25 -10.22
CA THR A 672 12.15 23.58 -10.21
C THR A 672 12.76 23.02 -8.93
N GLU A 673 14.00 23.41 -8.60
CA GLU A 673 14.61 23.05 -7.32
C GLU A 673 13.94 23.70 -6.10
N THR A 674 13.23 24.82 -6.29
CA THR A 674 12.69 25.63 -5.19
C THR A 674 11.17 25.79 -5.26
N GLU A 675 10.60 25.82 -6.46
CA GLU A 675 9.20 26.14 -6.70
C GLU A 675 8.47 25.03 -7.46
N ILE A 676 7.16 25.01 -7.30
CA ILE A 676 6.27 24.11 -8.02
C ILE A 676 4.98 24.84 -8.39
N THR A 677 4.52 24.62 -9.61
CA THR A 677 3.20 25.03 -10.12
C THR A 677 2.42 23.77 -10.44
N ILE A 678 1.17 23.71 -9.99
CA ILE A 678 0.27 22.57 -10.17
C ILE A 678 -1.03 23.10 -10.79
N GLN A 679 -1.34 22.63 -11.98
CA GLN A 679 -2.62 22.85 -12.65
C GLN A 679 -3.45 21.57 -12.53
N GLY A 680 -4.69 21.69 -12.07
CA GLY A 680 -5.57 20.56 -11.79
C GLY A 680 -6.96 20.75 -12.40
N ILE A 681 -7.58 19.63 -12.77
CA ILE A 681 -8.97 19.54 -13.20
C ILE A 681 -9.68 18.47 -12.39
N TYR A 682 -10.90 18.80 -11.99
CA TYR A 682 -11.88 17.86 -11.50
C TYR A 682 -13.18 18.09 -12.26
N ALA A 683 -13.88 17.01 -12.61
CA ALA A 683 -15.19 17.09 -13.25
C ALA A 683 -16.12 15.98 -12.74
N SER A 684 -17.42 16.13 -12.94
CA SER A 684 -18.37 15.02 -12.83
C SER A 684 -18.23 14.07 -14.03
N GLU A 685 -18.68 12.81 -13.88
CA GLU A 685 -18.57 11.80 -14.95
C GLU A 685 -19.31 12.18 -16.24
N ASP A 686 -20.41 12.93 -16.10
CA ASP A 686 -21.19 13.48 -17.21
C ASP A 686 -20.55 14.74 -17.86
N GLY A 687 -19.46 15.26 -17.28
CA GLY A 687 -18.78 16.46 -17.75
C GLY A 687 -19.54 17.78 -17.52
N ILE A 688 -20.73 17.76 -16.90
CA ILE A 688 -21.58 18.94 -16.69
C ILE A 688 -20.94 19.90 -15.69
N HIS A 689 -20.41 19.35 -14.59
CA HIS A 689 -19.67 20.12 -13.61
C HIS A 689 -18.19 19.97 -13.88
N PHE A 690 -17.55 21.08 -14.22
CA PHE A 690 -16.14 21.11 -14.56
C PHE A 690 -15.47 22.28 -13.83
N GLU A 691 -14.34 22.00 -13.18
CA GLU A 691 -13.52 23.02 -12.51
C GLU A 691 -12.05 22.82 -12.86
N LYS A 692 -11.39 23.94 -13.16
CA LYS A 692 -9.95 24.03 -13.44
C LYS A 692 -9.35 25.12 -12.58
N ALA A 693 -8.21 24.84 -11.95
CA ALA A 693 -7.47 25.84 -11.20
C ALA A 693 -5.97 25.53 -11.20
N THR A 694 -5.18 26.54 -10.82
CA THR A 694 -3.73 26.47 -10.72
C THR A 694 -3.30 26.98 -9.36
N ILE A 695 -2.30 26.35 -8.75
CA ILE A 695 -1.65 26.81 -7.52
C ILE A 695 -0.13 26.73 -7.68
N SER A 696 0.58 27.69 -7.11
CA SER A 696 2.05 27.70 -7.07
C SER A 696 2.55 27.90 -5.64
N GLY A 697 3.76 27.43 -5.37
CA GLY A 697 4.43 27.63 -4.09
C GLY A 697 5.78 26.90 -4.01
N LYS A 698 6.28 26.68 -2.79
CA LYS A 698 7.56 26.00 -2.59
C LYS A 698 7.45 24.50 -2.88
N VAL A 699 8.48 23.92 -3.49
CA VAL A 699 8.54 22.48 -3.82
C VAL A 699 8.46 21.58 -2.58
N GLY A 700 8.90 22.07 -1.41
CA GLY A 700 8.75 21.39 -0.13
C GLY A 700 7.29 21.16 0.26
N ASP A 701 6.40 22.06 -0.12
CA ASP A 701 4.97 22.03 0.19
C ASP A 701 4.13 21.33 -0.90
N LYS A 702 4.77 20.68 -1.88
CA LYS A 702 4.12 20.11 -3.08
C LYS A 702 2.87 19.28 -2.78
N LYS A 703 2.91 18.40 -1.78
CA LYS A 703 1.78 17.54 -1.39
C LYS A 703 0.65 18.36 -0.76
N THR A 704 0.99 19.35 0.08
CA THR A 704 0.04 20.24 0.73
C THR A 704 -0.66 21.13 -0.31
N LEU A 705 0.09 21.70 -1.26
CA LEU A 705 -0.46 22.49 -2.36
C LEU A 705 -1.39 21.65 -3.24
N ALA A 706 -0.98 20.43 -3.59
CA ALA A 706 -1.79 19.49 -4.35
C ALA A 706 -3.12 19.14 -3.65
N ARG A 707 -3.06 18.80 -2.35
CA ARG A 707 -4.25 18.51 -1.53
C ARG A 707 -5.18 19.72 -1.45
N LYS A 708 -4.62 20.92 -1.22
CA LYS A 708 -5.39 22.17 -1.17
C LYS A 708 -6.12 22.45 -2.49
N LEU A 709 -5.44 22.27 -3.63
CA LEU A 709 -6.04 22.42 -4.95
C LEU A 709 -7.17 21.41 -5.18
N ALA A 710 -6.95 20.15 -4.81
CA ALA A 710 -7.96 19.09 -4.90
C ALA A 710 -9.21 19.44 -4.10
N THR A 711 -9.06 19.81 -2.81
CA THR A 711 -10.19 20.21 -1.96
C THR A 711 -10.93 21.42 -2.53
N GLN A 712 -10.20 22.44 -3.00
CA GLN A 712 -10.81 23.62 -3.61
C GLN A 712 -11.67 23.27 -4.83
N LEU A 713 -11.19 22.39 -5.72
CA LEU A 713 -11.95 21.97 -6.90
C LEU A 713 -13.15 21.10 -6.51
N LYS A 714 -12.97 20.19 -5.56
CA LYS A 714 -14.04 19.32 -5.05
C LYS A 714 -15.18 20.12 -4.42
N ASP A 715 -14.86 21.05 -3.51
CA ASP A 715 -15.85 21.90 -2.82
C ASP A 715 -16.67 22.71 -3.83
N LYS A 716 -16.04 23.25 -4.88
CA LYS A 716 -16.74 24.00 -5.92
C LYS A 716 -17.72 23.13 -6.71
N ILE A 717 -17.34 21.89 -7.05
CA ILE A 717 -18.23 20.97 -7.74
C ILE A 717 -19.40 20.55 -6.83
N GLU A 718 -19.12 20.23 -5.57
CA GLU A 718 -20.16 19.86 -4.60
C GLU A 718 -21.17 21.01 -4.37
N GLN A 719 -20.70 22.26 -4.31
CA GLN A 719 -21.58 23.43 -4.24
C GLN A 719 -22.47 23.57 -5.48
N LYS A 720 -21.94 23.30 -6.68
CA LYS A 720 -22.73 23.33 -7.93
C LYS A 720 -23.77 22.21 -7.97
N LEU A 721 -23.41 21.01 -7.52
CA LEU A 721 -24.32 19.86 -7.41
C LEU A 721 -25.47 20.13 -6.42
N ASN A 722 -25.17 20.74 -5.27
CA ASN A 722 -26.18 21.07 -4.26
C ASN A 722 -27.13 22.18 -4.72
N LYS A 723 -26.67 23.17 -5.49
CA LYS A 723 -27.54 24.20 -6.08
C LYS A 723 -28.55 23.62 -7.08
N ASN A 724 -28.15 22.65 -7.90
CA ASN A 724 -29.05 22.01 -8.87
C ASN A 724 -30.12 21.15 -8.20
N LYS A 725 -29.84 20.55 -7.03
CA LYS A 725 -30.85 19.81 -6.26
C LYS A 725 -31.96 20.73 -5.71
N ILE A 726 -31.65 21.97 -5.34
CA ILE A 726 -32.62 22.93 -4.81
C ILE A 726 -33.55 23.46 -5.93
N VAL A 727 -33.06 23.56 -7.16
CA VAL A 727 -33.85 24.02 -8.32
C VAL A 727 -34.73 22.90 -8.91
N ALA A 728 -34.38 21.62 -8.70
CA ALA A 728 -35.18 20.49 -9.17
C ALA A 728 -36.35 20.13 -8.22
N THR A 729 -36.38 20.68 -7.01
CA THR A 729 -37.45 20.52 -6.01
C THR A 729 -38.32 21.76 -5.83
N THR A 730 -38.16 22.77 -6.68
CA THR A 730 -39.07 23.92 -6.85
C THR A 730 -39.70 23.87 -8.22
#